data_AF-A0A1V9YE67-F1
#
_entry.id   AF-A0A1V9YE67-F1
#
_cell.length_a   1.000
_cell.length_b   1.000
_cell.length_c   1.000
_cell.angle_alpha   90.00
_cell.angle_beta   90.00
_cell.angle_gamma   90.00
#
_symmetry.space_group_name_H-M   'P 1'
#
loop_
_entity.id
_entity.type
_entity.pdbx_description
1 polymer ?
#
loop_
_entity_poly.entity_id
_entity_poly.type
_entity_poly.pdbx_seq_one_letter_code
_entity_poly.pdbx_strand_id
1 'polypeptide(L)'
;MKSFVLQWQNTQQTVLTETLDVTNAFAMKHSFTIKSLDRYPGPGTSVNLFWGPLNDVYMIAIANCSLVRGTRNYFSGLIDLEYLNGNGDASRGFAQPSATFRNGIGPFVSVDAFVVGVPPSLVRLYRTFQAAWNTWSSMDLRADIELRPPKWKNLTFYGGSLLCTQNAMATAFVQRPFSFDDFCSTPAPFIVKMHVKASAFGSLLAPNTDVCAGSAPKCGAIIAAAQYALEHIDFPTQKMIDAASSDVQALNIGIMQFATDSRGAWQLLQYPLLTEEPSWTFFGSILLFDWIEGVREVVSFEGDAATLVLISDAYDPVHYPTSGVDRTLDYATMHVWHLLVACNFAFMVAAAITCRAVVVDNGASHNFLFFNRLIGSVWIGRPFCFVRGLSAMAILSTAPLTLMRESTGSRLASIPRPLWMSILFTGEATWIVYVLQDVCLIIMSPVHPQVSLPVGSLTAWLLFLVIERCTTVAPEGSLDRRCTSQDMDAMVQCTSGELSIGSPHRVALLLAVALVSLLVQGSVDGCYRRCQKPAPATYREAHYLSGLSGALLSNSHEEDTAALCLSGVVTWTFRGQRHRFDIKTWTLLRHKVSANQSPSAALVPVSTTRRSIDQLLAIGAFLYIVTSITASVSYVNMSRVNLANDFNWAGFNSTGTHVFLATWLHLQLALNATLVTSLVALAVNLPQ
;
A
#
# COMPACT_ATOMS: atom_id res chain seq x y z
N MET A 1 12.98 6.05 36.62
CA MET A 1 11.66 6.04 35.95
C MET A 1 11.48 4.66 35.32
N LYS A 2 10.51 3.85 35.75
CA LYS A 2 10.31 2.46 35.24
C LYS A 2 9.24 2.37 34.15
N SER A 3 8.38 3.38 34.05
CA SER A 3 7.40 3.59 32.98
C SER A 3 7.13 5.09 32.86
N PHE A 4 6.72 5.53 31.68
CA PHE A 4 6.21 6.87 31.39
C PHE A 4 4.79 6.69 30.83
N VAL A 5 3.82 7.43 31.37
CA VAL A 5 2.42 7.40 30.93
C VAL A 5 2.12 8.76 30.32
N LEU A 6 1.65 8.77 29.07
CA LEU A 6 1.26 9.99 28.39
C LEU A 6 -0.02 10.54 29.04
N GLN A 7 0.00 11.83 29.39
CA GLN A 7 -1.18 12.54 29.86
C GLN A 7 -2.09 12.82 28.65
N TRP A 8 -3.38 12.51 28.79
CA TRP A 8 -4.39 12.79 27.78
C TRP A 8 -4.55 14.30 27.62
N GLN A 9 -4.50 14.79 26.38
CA GLN A 9 -4.72 16.18 26.02
C GLN A 9 -5.34 16.26 24.63
N ASN A 10 -6.05 17.34 24.34
CA ASN A 10 -6.64 17.59 23.02
C ASN A 10 -6.14 18.89 22.38
N THR A 11 -4.97 19.38 22.79
CA THR A 11 -4.30 20.51 22.13
C THR A 11 -3.77 20.12 20.76
N GLN A 12 -3.40 18.86 20.57
CA GLN A 12 -2.84 18.39 19.31
C GLN A 12 -3.08 16.89 19.10
N GLN A 13 -3.48 16.55 17.88
CA GLN A 13 -3.59 15.16 17.43
C GLN A 13 -2.20 14.55 17.25
N THR A 14 -1.97 13.40 17.89
CA THR A 14 -0.76 12.59 17.69
C THR A 14 -0.74 11.99 16.29
N VAL A 15 0.40 12.10 15.61
CA VAL A 15 0.61 11.51 14.27
C VAL A 15 0.60 9.99 14.38
N LEU A 16 -0.10 9.32 13.48
CA LEU A 16 -0.12 7.86 13.42
C LEU A 16 0.12 7.39 11.99
N THR A 17 1.22 6.69 11.76
CA THR A 17 1.49 6.02 10.49
C THR A 17 1.50 4.51 10.71
N GLU A 18 0.67 3.78 9.99
CA GLU A 18 0.66 2.31 10.04
C GLU A 18 0.92 1.72 8.65
N THR A 19 1.90 0.82 8.57
CA THR A 19 2.35 0.19 7.33
C THR A 19 2.20 -1.34 7.34
N LEU A 20 2.05 -1.92 6.15
CA LEU A 20 2.12 -3.35 5.88
C LEU A 20 3.28 -3.60 4.93
N ASP A 21 4.19 -4.50 5.28
CA ASP A 21 5.27 -4.89 4.39
C ASP A 21 4.82 -6.01 3.45
N VAL A 22 5.07 -5.86 2.16
CA VAL A 22 4.78 -6.89 1.15
C VAL A 22 6.07 -7.32 0.47
N THR A 23 6.34 -8.61 0.47
CA THR A 23 7.57 -9.20 -0.08
C THR A 23 7.27 -9.87 -1.42
N ASN A 24 8.00 -9.49 -2.47
CA ASN A 24 7.81 -10.01 -3.84
C ASN A 24 8.63 -11.27 -4.12
N ALA A 25 8.52 -11.81 -5.34
CA ALA A 25 9.19 -13.04 -5.76
C ALA A 25 10.74 -12.96 -5.77
N PHE A 26 11.32 -11.76 -5.74
CA PHE A 26 12.77 -11.56 -5.66
C PHE A 26 13.24 -11.26 -4.23
N ALA A 27 12.39 -11.52 -3.23
CA ALA A 27 12.63 -11.20 -1.82
C ALA A 27 12.86 -9.71 -1.54
N MET A 28 12.37 -8.82 -2.42
CA MET A 28 12.37 -7.38 -2.16
C MET A 28 11.12 -7.02 -1.36
N LYS A 29 11.33 -6.29 -0.25
CA LYS A 29 10.27 -5.78 0.63
C LYS A 29 9.79 -4.41 0.16
N HIS A 30 8.48 -4.21 0.13
CA HIS A 30 7.87 -2.92 -0.13
C HIS A 30 6.85 -2.59 0.96
N SER A 31 7.01 -1.44 1.60
CA SER A 31 6.12 -1.00 2.67
C SER A 31 4.95 -0.18 2.11
N PHE A 32 3.73 -0.63 2.39
CA PHE A 32 2.49 0.01 2.02
C PHE A 32 1.85 0.66 3.25
N THR A 33 1.60 1.96 3.21
CA THR A 33 0.88 2.66 4.28
C THR A 33 -0.62 2.32 4.22
N ILE A 34 -1.13 1.71 5.27
CA ILE A 34 -2.53 1.31 5.44
C ILE A 34 -3.35 2.51 5.95
N LYS A 35 -2.79 3.26 6.89
CA LYS A 35 -3.40 4.48 7.41
C LYS A 35 -2.32 5.48 7.79
N SER A 36 -2.60 6.74 7.55
CA SER A 36 -1.75 7.86 7.95
C SER A 36 -2.65 8.95 8.49
N LEU A 37 -2.42 9.33 9.73
CA LEU A 37 -3.05 10.46 10.40
C LEU A 37 -1.99 11.53 10.62
N ASP A 38 -2.22 12.68 10.02
CA ASP A 38 -1.30 13.81 10.11
C ASP A 38 -1.51 14.60 11.41
N ARG A 39 -0.52 15.44 11.70
CA ARG A 39 -0.55 16.33 12.87
C ARG A 39 -1.59 17.42 12.64
N TYR A 40 -2.59 17.49 13.51
CA TYR A 40 -3.65 18.50 13.46
C TYR A 40 -3.79 19.20 14.81
N PRO A 41 -3.88 20.56 14.87
CA PRO A 41 -4.16 21.26 16.12
C PRO A 41 -5.58 20.93 16.59
N GLY A 42 -5.71 20.45 17.82
CA GLY A 42 -7.02 20.18 18.40
C GLY A 42 -7.63 21.44 19.04
N PRO A 43 -8.84 21.33 19.61
CA PRO A 43 -9.53 22.45 20.26
C PRO A 43 -8.79 23.00 21.49
N GLY A 44 -7.91 22.21 22.12
CA GLY A 44 -7.08 22.65 23.25
C GLY A 44 -7.85 22.92 24.54
N THR A 45 -9.07 22.39 24.69
CA THR A 45 -9.89 22.57 25.90
C THR A 45 -9.33 21.85 27.13
N SER A 46 -8.45 20.85 26.95
CA SER A 46 -7.74 20.17 28.04
C SER A 46 -6.74 21.04 28.80
N VAL A 47 -6.38 22.23 28.28
CA VAL A 47 -5.51 23.20 28.95
C VAL A 47 -6.07 23.63 30.32
N ASN A 48 -7.39 23.54 30.51
CA ASN A 48 -8.05 23.81 31.79
C ASN A 48 -7.71 22.77 32.87
N LEU A 49 -7.41 21.53 32.48
CA LEU A 49 -7.04 20.47 33.40
C LEU A 49 -5.58 20.60 33.81
N PHE A 50 -4.70 20.66 32.82
CA PHE A 50 -3.27 20.82 32.99
C PHE A 50 -2.68 21.46 31.73
N TRP A 51 -1.94 22.56 31.89
CA TRP A 51 -1.36 23.30 30.76
C TRP A 51 0.15 23.09 30.59
N GLY A 52 0.78 22.24 31.40
CA GLY A 52 2.22 21.96 31.31
C GLY A 52 3.12 22.99 32.00
N PRO A 53 4.33 22.57 32.42
CA PRO A 53 5.25 23.39 33.22
C PRO A 53 5.86 24.56 32.45
N LEU A 54 5.86 24.51 31.11
CA LEU A 54 6.33 25.62 30.27
C LEU A 54 5.41 26.84 30.40
N ASN A 55 4.10 26.62 30.51
CA ASN A 55 3.13 27.70 30.75
C ASN A 55 3.30 28.27 32.17
N ASP A 56 3.59 27.45 33.17
CA ASP A 56 3.93 27.95 34.52
C ASP A 56 5.13 28.90 34.45
N VAL A 57 6.25 28.46 33.88
CA VAL A 57 7.48 29.28 33.78
C VAL A 57 7.22 30.57 33.00
N TYR A 58 6.45 30.50 31.91
CA TYR A 58 6.09 31.66 31.11
C TYR A 58 5.25 32.68 31.89
N MET A 59 4.20 32.23 32.58
CA MET A 59 3.34 33.09 33.39
C MET A 59 4.09 33.71 34.57
N ILE A 60 4.92 32.92 35.25
CA ILE A 60 5.76 33.40 36.34
C ILE A 60 6.76 34.46 35.87
N ALA A 61 7.37 34.27 34.69
CA ALA A 61 8.30 35.23 34.11
C ALA A 61 7.62 36.57 33.77
N ILE A 62 6.44 36.54 33.15
CA ILE A 62 5.65 37.74 32.85
C ILE A 62 5.29 38.49 34.13
N ALA A 63 4.91 37.77 35.18
CA ALA A 63 4.53 38.35 36.46
C ALA A 63 5.74 38.76 37.35
N ASN A 64 6.98 38.61 36.87
CA ASN A 64 8.21 38.85 37.63
C ASN A 64 8.22 38.14 39.01
N CYS A 65 7.63 36.94 39.05
CA CYS A 65 7.51 36.10 40.24
C CYS A 65 8.60 35.01 40.24
N SER A 66 8.67 34.24 41.32
CA SER A 66 9.58 33.11 41.49
C SER A 66 8.81 31.84 41.84
N LEU A 67 9.19 30.71 41.22
CA LEU A 67 8.73 29.37 41.61
C LEU A 67 9.50 28.82 42.83
N VAL A 68 10.64 29.42 43.18
CA VAL A 68 11.46 28.98 44.32
C VAL A 68 10.82 29.44 45.61
N ARG A 69 10.37 28.47 46.42
CA ARG A 69 9.79 28.72 47.75
C ARG A 69 10.77 29.51 48.62
N GLY A 70 10.27 30.53 49.30
CA GLY A 70 11.03 31.35 50.26
C GLY A 70 11.74 32.57 49.66
N THR A 71 11.67 32.81 48.35
CA THR A 71 12.11 34.10 47.78
C THR A 71 11.10 35.21 48.11
N ARG A 72 11.56 36.47 48.07
CA ARG A 72 10.71 37.64 48.36
C ARG A 72 9.54 37.81 47.38
N ASN A 73 9.66 37.24 46.18
CA ASN A 73 8.67 37.28 45.10
C ASN A 73 8.11 35.88 44.78
N TYR A 74 8.03 34.98 45.77
CA TYR A 74 7.41 33.67 45.57
C TYR A 74 5.97 33.83 45.06
N PHE A 75 5.61 33.12 43.99
CA PHE A 75 4.37 33.35 43.25
C PHE A 75 3.11 33.14 44.08
N SER A 76 3.13 32.15 44.99
CA SER A 76 1.99 31.77 45.83
C SER A 76 1.73 32.89 46.82
N GLY A 77 0.69 33.69 46.55
CA GLY A 77 0.32 34.89 47.31
C GLY A 77 0.39 36.19 46.50
N LEU A 78 1.06 36.19 45.33
CA LEU A 78 1.12 37.34 44.41
C LEU A 78 0.20 37.17 43.21
N ILE A 79 0.16 35.96 42.64
CA ILE A 79 -0.66 35.60 41.49
C ILE A 79 -1.34 34.24 41.71
N ASP A 80 -2.43 34.04 40.98
CA ASP A 80 -3.20 32.79 40.97
C ASP A 80 -3.20 32.23 39.54
N LEU A 81 -2.67 31.01 39.38
CA LEU A 81 -2.56 30.36 38.08
C LEU A 81 -3.93 29.99 37.51
N GLU A 82 -4.91 29.65 38.35
CA GLU A 82 -6.29 29.34 37.92
C GLU A 82 -6.96 30.58 37.31
N TYR A 83 -6.68 31.76 37.90
CA TYR A 83 -7.16 33.04 37.40
C TYR A 83 -6.46 33.46 36.10
N LEU A 84 -5.13 33.27 36.02
CA LEU A 84 -4.37 33.56 34.80
C LEU A 84 -4.77 32.65 33.63
N ASN A 85 -5.26 31.44 33.93
CA ASN A 85 -5.87 30.54 32.95
C ASN A 85 -7.31 30.95 32.55
N GLY A 86 -7.83 32.05 33.08
CA GLY A 86 -9.14 32.61 32.71
C GLY A 86 -10.34 31.92 33.37
N ASN A 87 -10.14 31.11 34.42
CA ASN A 87 -11.23 30.42 35.12
C ASN A 87 -11.83 31.20 36.30
N GLY A 88 -11.19 32.31 36.70
CA GLY A 88 -11.67 33.18 37.77
C GLY A 88 -12.65 34.26 37.28
N ASP A 89 -13.49 34.75 38.20
CA ASP A 89 -14.42 35.85 37.95
C ASP A 89 -13.84 37.22 38.38
N ALA A 90 -14.52 38.31 38.01
CA ALA A 90 -14.08 39.67 38.32
C ALA A 90 -13.96 39.98 39.84
N SER A 91 -14.58 39.16 40.70
CA SER A 91 -14.50 39.26 42.16
C SER A 91 -13.40 38.38 42.78
N ARG A 92 -12.52 37.78 41.95
CA ARG A 92 -11.51 36.79 42.33
C ARG A 92 -12.10 35.51 42.94
N GLY A 93 -13.34 35.19 42.58
CA GLY A 93 -14.01 33.93 42.85
C GLY A 93 -14.10 33.05 41.59
N PHE A 94 -15.02 32.10 41.60
CA PHE A 94 -15.33 31.24 40.45
C PHE A 94 -16.82 31.32 40.16
N ALA A 95 -17.19 31.64 38.92
CA ALA A 95 -18.57 31.54 38.46
C ALA A 95 -18.96 30.08 38.22
N GLN A 96 -20.25 29.77 38.25
CA GLN A 96 -20.73 28.43 37.91
C GLN A 96 -20.69 28.20 36.40
N PRO A 97 -20.34 26.99 35.92
CA PRO A 97 -20.04 25.76 36.66
C PRO A 97 -18.60 25.61 37.18
N SER A 98 -17.67 26.53 36.88
CA SER A 98 -16.27 26.44 37.32
C SER A 98 -16.10 26.28 38.83
N ALA A 99 -16.94 26.93 39.65
CA ALA A 99 -16.93 26.72 41.09
C ALA A 99 -17.30 25.28 41.50
N THR A 100 -18.29 24.69 40.82
CA THR A 100 -18.70 23.30 41.05
C THR A 100 -17.61 22.32 40.62
N PHE A 101 -16.96 22.57 39.49
CA PHE A 101 -15.77 21.81 39.07
C PHE A 101 -14.69 21.86 40.16
N ARG A 102 -14.30 23.07 40.57
CA ARG A 102 -13.19 23.27 41.51
C ARG A 102 -13.44 22.64 42.87
N ASN A 103 -14.67 22.73 43.37
CA ASN A 103 -15.06 22.13 44.65
C ASN A 103 -15.22 20.61 44.57
N GLY A 104 -15.62 20.07 43.41
CA GLY A 104 -15.87 18.65 43.21
C GLY A 104 -14.64 17.83 42.81
N ILE A 105 -13.70 18.43 42.07
CA ILE A 105 -12.54 17.75 41.46
C ILE A 105 -11.23 18.27 42.03
N GLY A 106 -11.03 19.58 41.98
CA GLY A 106 -9.80 20.22 42.44
C GLY A 106 -9.47 21.49 41.66
N PRO A 107 -8.36 22.16 42.01
CA PRO A 107 -7.89 23.36 41.33
C PRO A 107 -7.70 23.16 39.83
N PHE A 108 -8.05 24.15 39.03
CA PHE A 108 -7.72 24.16 37.60
C PHE A 108 -6.19 24.10 37.41
N VAL A 109 -5.75 23.62 36.25
CA VAL A 109 -4.32 23.50 35.90
C VAL A 109 -3.56 22.47 36.76
N SER A 110 -4.24 21.77 37.67
CA SER A 110 -3.68 20.76 38.56
C SER A 110 -4.47 19.44 38.53
N VAL A 111 -5.14 19.15 37.41
CA VAL A 111 -5.90 17.91 37.21
C VAL A 111 -5.21 17.05 36.17
N ASP A 112 -4.83 15.85 36.58
CA ASP A 112 -4.19 14.88 35.70
C ASP A 112 -5.24 14.10 34.92
N ALA A 113 -4.94 13.77 33.66
CA ALA A 113 -5.84 13.05 32.77
C ALA A 113 -5.11 11.85 32.15
N PHE A 114 -5.58 10.64 32.42
CA PHE A 114 -4.92 9.42 31.93
C PHE A 114 -5.88 8.51 31.17
N VAL A 115 -5.45 8.05 29.99
CA VAL A 115 -6.22 7.06 29.22
C VAL A 115 -6.24 5.72 29.97
N VAL A 116 -7.43 5.18 30.18
CA VAL A 116 -7.66 3.89 30.82
C VAL A 116 -7.74 2.82 29.73
N GLY A 117 -6.95 1.75 29.87
CA GLY A 117 -7.00 0.60 28.98
C GLY A 117 -8.15 -0.35 29.32
N VAL A 118 -8.68 -1.04 28.31
CA VAL A 118 -9.74 -2.05 28.50
C VAL A 118 -9.22 -3.21 29.37
N PRO A 119 -9.93 -3.62 30.45
CA PRO A 119 -9.53 -4.75 31.29
C PRO A 119 -9.33 -6.05 30.51
N PRO A 120 -8.30 -6.86 30.82
CA PRO A 120 -8.06 -8.13 30.11
C PRO A 120 -9.23 -9.12 30.18
N SER A 121 -10.02 -9.10 31.25
CA SER A 121 -11.23 -9.91 31.41
C SER A 121 -12.32 -9.53 30.41
N LEU A 122 -12.57 -8.22 30.24
CA LEU A 122 -13.52 -7.67 29.28
C LEU A 122 -13.07 -7.95 27.83
N VAL A 123 -11.77 -7.79 27.52
CA VAL A 123 -11.21 -8.16 26.20
C VAL A 123 -11.42 -9.65 25.93
N ARG A 124 -11.24 -10.52 26.92
CA ARG A 124 -11.46 -11.97 26.77
C ARG A 124 -12.93 -12.30 26.51
N LEU A 125 -13.85 -11.66 27.24
CA LEU A 125 -15.29 -11.80 27.03
C LEU A 125 -15.67 -11.40 25.60
N TYR A 126 -15.21 -10.23 25.15
CA TYR A 126 -15.48 -9.73 23.80
C TYR A 126 -14.89 -10.62 22.71
N ARG A 127 -13.66 -11.13 22.86
CA ARG A 127 -13.06 -12.04 21.85
C ARG A 127 -13.85 -13.34 21.71
N THR A 128 -14.32 -13.92 22.81
CA THR A 128 -15.18 -15.12 22.78
C THR A 128 -16.53 -14.80 22.12
N PHE A 129 -17.14 -13.67 22.48
CA PHE A 129 -18.35 -13.17 21.83
C PHE A 129 -18.15 -12.96 20.32
N GLN A 130 -17.06 -12.32 19.91
CA GLN A 130 -16.76 -12.03 18.51
C GLN A 130 -16.52 -13.30 17.69
N ALA A 131 -15.83 -14.29 18.25
CA ALA A 131 -15.64 -15.58 17.59
C ALA A 131 -16.98 -16.30 17.32
N ALA A 132 -17.89 -16.26 18.29
CA ALA A 132 -19.24 -16.80 18.14
C ALA A 132 -20.11 -15.96 17.18
N TRP A 133 -19.96 -14.63 17.20
CA TRP A 133 -20.70 -13.73 16.32
C TRP A 133 -20.30 -13.86 14.85
N ASN A 134 -19.02 -14.10 14.56
CA ASN A 134 -18.51 -14.18 13.19
C ASN A 134 -19.10 -15.35 12.38
N THR A 135 -19.69 -16.35 13.02
CA THR A 135 -20.43 -17.43 12.34
C THR A 135 -21.86 -17.05 11.99
N TRP A 136 -22.32 -15.86 12.40
CA TRP A 136 -23.69 -15.41 12.25
C TRP A 136 -23.80 -14.25 11.26
N SER A 137 -24.83 -14.30 10.42
CA SER A 137 -25.18 -13.20 9.53
C SER A 137 -26.35 -12.41 10.13
N SER A 138 -26.06 -11.23 10.67
CA SER A 138 -27.10 -10.31 11.18
C SER A 138 -27.48 -9.25 10.13
N MET A 139 -28.74 -8.81 10.16
CA MET A 139 -29.18 -7.63 9.43
C MET A 139 -28.53 -6.36 9.99
N ASP A 140 -28.12 -5.41 9.13
CA ASP A 140 -27.57 -4.11 9.56
C ASP A 140 -28.70 -3.16 9.96
N LEU A 141 -29.27 -3.38 11.14
CA LEU A 141 -30.25 -2.50 11.76
C LEU A 141 -29.55 -1.53 12.72
N ARG A 142 -29.83 -0.23 12.58
CA ARG A 142 -29.28 0.83 13.42
C ARG A 142 -30.36 1.79 13.91
N ALA A 143 -30.20 2.28 15.14
CA ALA A 143 -31.07 3.29 15.74
C ALA A 143 -30.29 4.18 16.70
N ASP A 144 -30.61 5.47 16.68
CA ASP A 144 -30.04 6.44 17.61
C ASP A 144 -31.01 6.64 18.77
N ILE A 145 -30.53 6.45 19.99
CA ILE A 145 -31.33 6.57 21.22
C ILE A 145 -30.72 7.66 22.10
N GLU A 146 -31.53 8.65 22.44
CA GLU A 146 -31.17 9.65 23.45
C GLU A 146 -31.19 8.99 24.83
N LEU A 147 -30.08 9.08 25.57
CA LEU A 147 -29.93 8.48 26.87
C LEU A 147 -30.19 9.46 28.00
N ARG A 148 -30.97 9.00 28.98
CA ARG A 148 -31.19 9.71 30.25
C ARG A 148 -31.11 8.73 31.41
N PRO A 149 -30.12 8.87 32.31
CA PRO A 149 -30.07 8.08 33.53
C PRO A 149 -31.38 8.19 34.33
N PRO A 150 -31.94 7.08 34.83
CA PRO A 150 -33.25 7.08 35.49
C PRO A 150 -33.35 7.98 36.73
N LYS A 151 -32.24 8.21 37.44
CA LYS A 151 -32.19 9.13 38.60
C LYS A 151 -32.12 10.61 38.22
N TRP A 152 -31.79 10.95 36.96
CA TRP A 152 -31.64 12.34 36.51
C TRP A 152 -32.95 12.92 35.96
N LYS A 153 -33.97 12.95 36.83
CA LYS A 153 -35.29 13.52 36.55
C LYS A 153 -35.44 14.90 37.20
N ASN A 154 -36.15 15.81 36.54
CA ASN A 154 -36.44 17.17 37.04
C ASN A 154 -35.19 18.01 37.36
N LEU A 155 -34.16 17.90 36.51
CA LEU A 155 -32.91 18.65 36.61
C LEU A 155 -32.71 19.49 35.35
N THR A 156 -31.99 20.60 35.49
CA THR A 156 -31.48 21.39 34.37
C THR A 156 -29.99 21.10 34.21
N PHE A 157 -29.56 20.72 33.01
CA PHE A 157 -28.18 20.32 32.72
C PHE A 157 -27.40 21.44 32.04
N TYR A 158 -26.10 21.52 32.31
CA TYR A 158 -25.22 22.59 31.86
C TYR A 158 -23.95 22.09 31.16
N GLY A 159 -23.64 20.80 31.20
CA GLY A 159 -22.47 20.23 30.51
C GLY A 159 -22.16 18.81 30.95
N GLY A 160 -21.78 17.95 30.00
CA GLY A 160 -21.32 16.57 30.26
C GLY A 160 -19.81 16.36 30.20
N SER A 161 -19.05 17.46 30.11
CA SER A 161 -17.60 17.46 29.93
C SER A 161 -16.92 18.34 30.98
N LEU A 162 -15.88 17.81 31.63
CA LEU A 162 -15.02 18.57 32.55
C LEU A 162 -14.19 19.64 31.82
N LEU A 163 -14.06 19.54 30.50
CA LEU A 163 -13.32 20.48 29.66
C LEU A 163 -14.08 21.79 29.45
N CYS A 164 -15.40 21.76 29.64
CA CYS A 164 -16.33 22.83 29.27
C CYS A 164 -16.92 23.50 30.51
N THR A 165 -16.09 24.25 31.24
CA THR A 165 -16.50 24.97 32.45
C THR A 165 -16.93 26.42 32.19
N GLN A 166 -16.73 26.92 30.97
CA GLN A 166 -17.05 28.29 30.58
C GLN A 166 -18.26 28.31 29.64
N ASN A 167 -19.06 29.38 29.70
CA ASN A 167 -20.23 29.61 28.83
C ASN A 167 -21.25 28.45 28.78
N ALA A 168 -21.42 27.76 29.92
CA ALA A 168 -22.31 26.61 30.02
C ALA A 168 -23.77 26.98 29.70
N MET A 169 -24.37 26.23 28.78
CA MET A 169 -25.73 26.47 28.30
C MET A 169 -26.72 25.51 28.97
N ALA A 170 -27.83 26.04 29.49
CA ALA A 170 -28.86 25.24 30.15
C ALA A 170 -29.67 24.39 29.15
N THR A 171 -29.84 23.10 29.42
CA THR A 171 -30.62 22.16 28.62
C THR A 171 -31.56 21.30 29.47
N ALA A 172 -32.67 20.86 28.87
CA ALA A 172 -33.61 19.92 29.49
C ALA A 172 -33.22 18.45 29.28
N PHE A 173 -32.38 18.19 28.26
CA PHE A 173 -31.79 16.91 27.95
C PHE A 173 -30.37 16.80 28.55
N VAL A 174 -29.94 15.56 28.77
CA VAL A 174 -28.58 15.24 29.24
C VAL A 174 -27.60 15.55 28.12
N GLN A 175 -26.60 16.37 28.39
CA GLN A 175 -25.62 16.75 27.37
C GLN A 175 -24.61 15.62 27.13
N ARG A 176 -24.08 15.51 25.92
CA ARG A 176 -23.08 14.49 25.58
C ARG A 176 -21.85 14.52 26.52
N PRO A 177 -21.15 13.38 26.71
CA PRO A 177 -19.89 13.32 27.44
C PRO A 177 -18.77 14.12 26.75
N PHE A 178 -17.60 14.19 27.39
CA PHE A 178 -16.41 14.80 26.79
C PHE A 178 -15.99 14.11 25.49
N SER A 179 -15.35 14.85 24.60
CA SER A 179 -14.76 14.32 23.36
C SER A 179 -13.47 15.07 23.07
N PHE A 180 -12.51 14.40 22.43
CA PHE A 180 -11.27 15.00 21.96
C PHE A 180 -11.54 16.25 21.10
N ASP A 181 -12.54 16.20 20.22
CA ASP A 181 -12.84 17.26 19.24
C ASP A 181 -13.79 18.35 19.78
N ASP A 182 -14.10 18.35 21.08
CA ASP A 182 -15.09 19.27 21.63
C ASP A 182 -14.53 20.69 21.89
N PHE A 183 -15.13 21.67 21.21
CA PHE A 183 -14.83 23.10 21.35
C PHE A 183 -15.68 23.80 22.43
N CYS A 184 -16.54 23.07 23.15
CA CYS A 184 -17.41 23.63 24.19
C CYS A 184 -18.37 24.75 23.70
N SER A 185 -18.77 24.70 22.43
CA SER A 185 -19.54 25.77 21.77
C SER A 185 -21.05 25.56 21.77
N THR A 186 -21.52 24.34 21.51
CA THR A 186 -22.95 24.02 21.40
C THR A 186 -23.30 22.73 22.15
N PRO A 187 -24.30 22.75 23.05
CA PRO A 187 -24.72 21.55 23.74
C PRO A 187 -25.46 20.62 22.77
N ALA A 188 -25.14 19.33 22.81
CA ALA A 188 -25.82 18.27 22.07
C ALA A 188 -26.33 17.19 23.03
N PRO A 189 -27.45 16.52 22.71
CA PRO A 189 -27.97 15.44 23.54
C PRO A 189 -27.03 14.24 23.55
N PHE A 190 -26.98 13.52 24.67
CA PHE A 190 -26.24 12.26 24.77
C PHE A 190 -26.96 11.15 23.99
N ILE A 191 -26.36 10.70 22.90
CA ILE A 191 -26.94 9.68 22.00
C ILE A 191 -26.07 8.42 21.96
N VAL A 192 -26.73 7.27 21.97
CA VAL A 192 -26.11 5.96 21.69
C VAL A 192 -26.59 5.41 20.36
N LYS A 193 -25.63 5.05 19.50
CA LYS A 193 -25.84 4.44 18.18
C LYS A 193 -26.01 2.93 18.37
N MET A 194 -27.24 2.46 18.56
CA MET A 194 -27.54 1.04 18.73
C MET A 194 -27.46 0.27 17.40
N HIS A 195 -26.91 -0.94 17.45
CA HIS A 195 -26.98 -1.92 16.36
C HIS A 195 -27.03 -3.36 16.89
N VAL A 196 -27.42 -4.32 16.06
CA VAL A 196 -27.73 -5.70 16.50
C VAL A 196 -26.60 -6.36 17.29
N LYS A 197 -25.35 -6.26 16.80
CA LYS A 197 -24.16 -6.81 17.48
C LYS A 197 -23.91 -6.21 18.86
N ALA A 198 -23.95 -4.88 19.00
CA ALA A 198 -23.72 -4.21 20.29
C ALA A 198 -24.86 -4.51 21.27
N SER A 199 -26.10 -4.53 20.79
CA SER A 199 -27.26 -4.90 21.60
C SER A 199 -27.17 -6.34 22.11
N ALA A 200 -26.75 -7.30 21.26
CA ALA A 200 -26.55 -8.68 21.69
C ALA A 200 -25.47 -8.80 22.76
N PHE A 201 -24.36 -8.06 22.63
CA PHE A 201 -23.34 -7.99 23.68
C PHE A 201 -23.89 -7.36 24.97
N GLY A 202 -24.65 -6.27 24.88
CA GLY A 202 -25.26 -5.60 26.02
C GLY A 202 -26.23 -6.51 26.79
N SER A 203 -26.99 -7.33 26.07
CA SER A 203 -27.90 -8.33 26.65
C SER A 203 -27.22 -9.42 27.48
N LEU A 204 -25.92 -9.68 27.26
CA LEU A 204 -25.17 -10.63 28.07
C LEU A 204 -24.96 -10.11 29.50
N LEU A 205 -24.79 -8.79 29.66
CA LEU A 205 -24.51 -8.17 30.95
C LEU A 205 -25.81 -7.76 31.67
N ALA A 206 -26.83 -7.34 30.94
CA ALA A 206 -28.13 -7.01 31.51
C ALA A 206 -29.29 -7.36 30.55
N PRO A 207 -30.35 -8.03 31.04
CA PRO A 207 -31.49 -8.42 30.22
C PRO A 207 -32.28 -7.22 29.67
N ASN A 208 -32.82 -7.37 28.46
CA ASN A 208 -33.41 -6.28 27.65
C ASN A 208 -34.87 -5.91 28.00
N THR A 209 -35.40 -6.30 29.15
CA THR A 209 -36.83 -6.08 29.43
C THR A 209 -37.07 -4.60 29.71
N ASP A 210 -37.76 -3.91 28.80
CA ASP A 210 -38.23 -2.50 28.83
C ASP A 210 -37.27 -1.39 28.34
N VAL A 211 -36.18 -1.72 27.67
CA VAL A 211 -35.18 -0.74 27.18
C VAL A 211 -35.74 0.26 26.14
N CYS A 212 -36.67 -0.19 25.28
CA CYS A 212 -37.24 0.64 24.20
C CYS A 212 -38.57 1.33 24.56
N ALA A 213 -38.95 1.37 25.84
CA ALA A 213 -40.21 1.98 26.26
C ALA A 213 -40.23 3.48 25.95
N GLY A 214 -40.98 3.88 24.91
CA GLY A 214 -41.07 5.28 24.44
C GLY A 214 -40.14 5.64 23.28
N SER A 215 -39.39 4.68 22.70
CA SER A 215 -38.50 4.88 21.55
C SER A 215 -39.11 4.46 20.21
N ALA A 216 -38.49 4.84 19.09
CA ALA A 216 -38.92 4.48 17.73
C ALA A 216 -38.98 2.95 17.49
N PRO A 217 -39.84 2.45 16.57
CA PRO A 217 -40.04 1.01 16.31
C PRO A 217 -38.76 0.25 15.93
N LYS A 218 -37.73 0.96 15.44
CA LYS A 218 -36.41 0.40 15.12
C LYS A 218 -35.68 -0.18 16.34
N CYS A 219 -35.86 0.41 17.52
CA CYS A 219 -35.24 -0.07 18.76
C CYS A 219 -35.70 -1.51 19.08
N GLY A 220 -37.02 -1.75 19.02
CA GLY A 220 -37.59 -3.07 19.26
C GLY A 220 -37.13 -4.13 18.25
N ALA A 221 -37.00 -3.76 16.97
CA ALA A 221 -36.49 -4.65 15.94
C ALA A 221 -35.02 -5.07 16.18
N ILE A 222 -34.18 -4.13 16.63
CA ILE A 222 -32.77 -4.41 16.99
C ILE A 222 -32.69 -5.38 18.17
N ILE A 223 -33.50 -5.14 19.21
CA ILE A 223 -33.55 -6.01 20.39
C ILE A 223 -34.03 -7.41 20.04
N ALA A 224 -35.09 -7.53 19.24
CA ALA A 224 -35.61 -8.82 18.80
C ALA A 224 -34.57 -9.59 17.98
N ALA A 225 -33.86 -8.92 17.07
CA ALA A 225 -32.78 -9.52 16.29
C ALA A 225 -31.59 -9.95 17.17
N ALA A 226 -31.26 -9.17 18.20
CA ALA A 226 -30.21 -9.50 19.15
C ALA A 226 -30.58 -10.74 20.01
N GLN A 227 -31.81 -10.80 20.52
CA GLN A 227 -32.31 -11.95 21.28
C GLN A 227 -32.33 -13.22 20.44
N TYR A 228 -32.81 -13.12 19.20
CA TYR A 228 -32.81 -14.25 18.27
C TYR A 228 -31.40 -14.81 18.05
N ALA A 229 -30.38 -13.94 17.94
CA ALA A 229 -28.99 -14.37 17.85
C ALA A 229 -28.52 -15.09 19.13
N LEU A 230 -28.85 -14.55 20.31
CA LEU A 230 -28.51 -15.12 21.63
C LEU A 230 -29.09 -16.53 21.86
N GLU A 231 -30.23 -16.85 21.23
CA GLU A 231 -30.85 -18.17 21.32
C GLU A 231 -30.22 -19.22 20.40
N HIS A 232 -29.55 -18.80 19.31
CA HIS A 232 -29.08 -19.70 18.24
C HIS A 232 -27.55 -19.87 18.20
N ILE A 233 -26.83 -19.14 19.05
CA ILE A 233 -25.37 -19.15 19.10
C ILE A 233 -24.92 -19.34 20.55
N ASP A 234 -23.92 -20.20 20.75
CA ASP A 234 -23.31 -20.36 22.06
C ASP A 234 -22.44 -19.14 22.42
N PHE A 235 -22.91 -18.38 23.40
CA PHE A 235 -22.23 -17.19 23.91
C PHE A 235 -21.39 -17.49 25.17
N PRO A 236 -20.54 -16.54 25.63
CA PRO A 236 -19.64 -16.76 26.76
C PRO A 236 -20.32 -17.23 28.06
N THR A 237 -19.61 -18.03 28.85
CA THR A 237 -20.12 -18.52 30.15
C THR A 237 -20.35 -17.41 31.16
N GLN A 238 -21.33 -17.58 32.06
CA GLN A 238 -21.65 -16.64 33.15
C GLN A 238 -20.41 -16.23 33.96
N LYS A 239 -19.50 -17.16 34.25
CA LYS A 239 -18.24 -16.88 34.97
C LYS A 239 -17.37 -15.80 34.28
N MET A 240 -17.36 -15.76 32.95
CA MET A 240 -16.62 -14.74 32.20
C MET A 240 -17.31 -13.38 32.27
N ILE A 241 -18.65 -13.38 32.24
CA ILE A 241 -19.48 -12.18 32.39
C ILE A 241 -19.26 -11.60 33.79
N ASP A 242 -19.34 -12.42 34.85
CA ASP A 242 -19.15 -11.98 36.23
C ASP A 242 -17.76 -11.39 36.46
N ALA A 243 -16.72 -12.03 35.93
CA ALA A 243 -15.34 -11.53 36.03
C ALA A 243 -15.15 -10.19 35.31
N ALA A 244 -15.69 -10.06 34.09
CA ALA A 244 -15.63 -8.81 33.34
C ALA A 244 -16.41 -7.68 34.03
N SER A 245 -17.63 -7.98 34.51
CA SER A 245 -18.47 -7.02 35.23
C SER A 245 -17.81 -6.55 36.52
N SER A 246 -17.20 -7.45 37.31
CA SER A 246 -16.47 -7.09 38.53
C SER A 246 -15.28 -6.17 38.24
N ASP A 247 -14.47 -6.47 37.23
CA ASP A 247 -13.31 -5.65 36.87
C ASP A 247 -13.72 -4.27 36.34
N VAL A 248 -14.83 -4.19 35.57
CA VAL A 248 -15.37 -2.91 35.09
C VAL A 248 -15.97 -2.09 36.22
N GLN A 249 -16.70 -2.71 37.15
CA GLN A 249 -17.23 -2.03 38.34
C GLN A 249 -16.10 -1.46 39.20
N ALA A 250 -14.96 -2.16 39.32
CA ALA A 250 -13.80 -1.68 40.06
C ALA A 250 -13.16 -0.42 39.45
N LEU A 251 -13.29 -0.21 38.13
CA LEU A 251 -12.84 1.02 37.46
C LEU A 251 -13.78 2.21 37.68
N ASN A 252 -15.01 1.99 38.17
CA ASN A 252 -16.03 3.03 38.39
C ASN A 252 -16.25 3.96 37.17
N ILE A 253 -16.24 3.38 35.98
CA ILE A 253 -16.47 4.11 34.73
C ILE A 253 -17.90 4.63 34.72
N GLY A 254 -18.07 5.92 34.39
CA GLY A 254 -19.38 6.54 34.32
C GLY A 254 -19.46 7.71 33.35
N ILE A 255 -20.57 8.42 33.46
CA ILE A 255 -20.80 9.72 32.82
C ILE A 255 -21.03 10.77 33.92
N MET A 256 -20.86 12.04 33.56
CA MET A 256 -21.08 13.16 34.48
C MET A 256 -22.00 14.21 33.88
N GLN A 257 -22.59 15.06 34.73
CA GLN A 257 -23.24 16.32 34.32
C GLN A 257 -23.02 17.42 35.38
N PHE A 258 -22.78 18.65 34.93
CA PHE A 258 -23.09 19.83 35.72
C PHE A 258 -24.59 20.07 35.65
N ALA A 259 -25.25 20.16 36.79
CA ALA A 259 -26.70 20.34 36.83
C ALA A 259 -27.14 21.24 37.99
N THR A 260 -28.35 21.78 37.86
CA THR A 260 -29.05 22.40 38.99
C THR A 260 -30.31 21.63 39.32
N ASP A 261 -30.62 21.57 40.62
CA ASP A 261 -31.89 21.06 41.10
C ASP A 261 -33.03 22.08 40.89
N SER A 262 -34.25 21.72 41.27
CA SER A 262 -35.42 22.61 41.16
C SER A 262 -35.33 23.89 41.99
N ARG A 263 -34.36 23.99 42.93
CA ARG A 263 -34.07 25.17 43.74
C ARG A 263 -32.92 26.01 43.16
N GLY A 264 -32.31 25.57 42.06
CA GLY A 264 -31.17 26.22 41.43
C GLY A 264 -29.83 25.89 42.09
N ALA A 265 -29.76 24.89 42.97
CA ALA A 265 -28.51 24.49 43.61
C ALA A 265 -27.64 23.67 42.65
N TRP A 266 -26.41 24.11 42.42
CA TRP A 266 -25.45 23.48 41.52
C TRP A 266 -24.86 22.20 42.12
N GLN A 267 -24.76 21.16 41.29
CA GLN A 267 -24.26 19.85 41.66
C GLN A 267 -23.43 19.25 40.52
N LEU A 268 -22.38 18.51 40.89
CA LEU A 268 -21.64 17.63 40.01
C LEU A 268 -22.25 16.23 40.11
N LEU A 269 -22.97 15.82 39.07
CA LEU A 269 -23.61 14.50 39.01
C LEU A 269 -22.65 13.50 38.36
N GLN A 270 -22.62 12.28 38.90
CA GLN A 270 -21.95 11.14 38.31
C GLN A 270 -22.92 9.96 38.25
N TYR A 271 -22.86 9.19 37.17
CA TYR A 271 -23.64 7.97 37.01
C TYR A 271 -22.77 6.83 36.45
N PRO A 272 -22.50 5.76 37.22
CA PRO A 272 -21.73 4.61 36.74
C PRO A 272 -22.42 3.90 35.58
N LEU A 273 -21.65 3.26 34.70
CA LEU A 273 -22.19 2.52 33.56
C LEU A 273 -22.90 1.23 33.96
N LEU A 274 -22.37 0.52 34.96
CA LEU A 274 -22.97 -0.70 35.50
C LEU A 274 -23.64 -0.38 36.85
N THR A 275 -24.95 -0.59 36.94
CA THR A 275 -25.73 -0.30 38.15
C THR A 275 -26.68 -1.45 38.47
N GLU A 276 -27.45 -1.33 39.55
CA GLU A 276 -28.51 -2.28 39.88
C GLU A 276 -29.71 -2.18 38.92
N GLU A 277 -29.80 -1.12 38.11
CA GLU A 277 -30.89 -0.91 37.14
C GLU A 277 -30.56 -1.62 35.82
N PRO A 278 -31.31 -2.67 35.41
CA PRO A 278 -30.97 -3.46 34.22
C PRO A 278 -31.06 -2.67 32.92
N SER A 279 -32.05 -1.78 32.80
CA SER A 279 -32.27 -0.97 31.60
C SER A 279 -31.12 0.01 31.33
N TRP A 280 -30.56 0.61 32.38
CA TRP A 280 -29.37 1.45 32.27
C TRP A 280 -28.12 0.62 32.00
N THR A 281 -27.94 -0.48 32.74
CA THR A 281 -26.79 -1.37 32.59
C THR A 281 -26.70 -1.95 31.17
N PHE A 282 -27.83 -2.18 30.50
CA PHE A 282 -27.86 -2.53 29.09
C PHE A 282 -27.18 -1.48 28.20
N PHE A 283 -27.56 -0.20 28.33
CA PHE A 283 -26.93 0.89 27.57
C PHE A 283 -25.49 1.12 27.99
N GLY A 284 -25.17 1.03 29.28
CA GLY A 284 -23.80 1.04 29.80
C GLY A 284 -22.94 -0.04 29.15
N SER A 285 -23.50 -1.22 28.90
CA SER A 285 -22.82 -2.33 28.24
C SER A 285 -22.59 -2.11 26.75
N ILE A 286 -23.48 -1.37 26.07
CA ILE A 286 -23.25 -0.90 24.69
C ILE A 286 -22.11 0.12 24.67
N LEU A 287 -22.04 1.04 25.64
CA LEU A 287 -20.94 1.99 25.74
C LEU A 287 -19.59 1.28 26.02
N LEU A 288 -19.60 0.21 26.82
CA LEU A 288 -18.43 -0.65 27.01
C LEU A 288 -18.04 -1.39 25.72
N PHE A 289 -19.02 -1.86 24.95
CA PHE A 289 -18.78 -2.45 23.63
C PHE A 289 -18.10 -1.44 22.69
N ASP A 290 -18.60 -0.20 22.62
CA ASP A 290 -18.00 0.89 21.85
C ASP A 290 -16.57 1.19 22.29
N TRP A 291 -16.29 1.14 23.59
CA TRP A 291 -14.92 1.31 24.12
C TRP A 291 -13.98 0.19 23.66
N ILE A 292 -14.45 -1.06 23.61
CA ILE A 292 -13.65 -2.21 23.13
C ILE A 292 -13.37 -2.11 21.61
N GLU A 293 -14.36 -1.68 20.83
CA GLU A 293 -14.22 -1.44 19.38
C GLU A 293 -13.41 -0.17 19.05
N GLY A 294 -13.07 0.65 20.06
CA GLY A 294 -12.33 1.89 19.89
C GLY A 294 -13.14 3.05 19.32
N VAL A 295 -14.48 2.97 19.40
CA VAL A 295 -15.41 4.07 19.05
C VAL A 295 -15.45 5.13 20.14
N ARG A 296 -15.21 4.73 21.39
CA ARG A 296 -15.11 5.60 22.57
C ARG A 296 -13.81 5.32 23.29
N GLU A 297 -13.36 6.28 24.09
CA GLU A 297 -12.24 6.11 25.02
C GLU A 297 -12.68 6.37 26.46
N VAL A 298 -11.86 5.93 27.41
CA VAL A 298 -12.09 6.17 28.84
C VAL A 298 -10.89 6.91 29.40
N VAL A 299 -11.15 7.99 30.13
CA VAL A 299 -10.12 8.84 30.73
C VAL A 299 -10.39 8.96 32.23
N SER A 300 -9.35 8.74 33.04
CA SER A 300 -9.31 9.02 34.48
C SER A 300 -8.89 10.47 34.68
N PHE A 301 -9.78 11.30 35.20
CA PHE A 301 -9.51 12.68 35.60
C PHE A 301 -9.24 12.72 37.10
N GLU A 302 -7.98 12.90 37.46
CA GLU A 302 -7.46 12.83 38.82
C GLU A 302 -7.17 14.24 39.34
N GLY A 303 -8.07 14.76 40.16
CA GLY A 303 -7.88 16.02 40.88
C GLY A 303 -7.65 15.80 42.38
N ASP A 304 -7.27 16.87 43.07
CA ASP A 304 -6.97 16.85 44.51
C ASP A 304 -8.14 16.40 45.41
N ALA A 305 -9.38 16.67 44.99
CA ALA A 305 -10.59 16.37 45.77
C ALA A 305 -11.23 15.03 45.37
N ALA A 306 -11.23 14.70 44.07
CA ALA A 306 -11.83 13.48 43.57
C ALA A 306 -11.23 13.03 42.23
N THR A 307 -11.36 11.73 41.97
CA THR A 307 -11.06 11.11 40.67
C THR A 307 -12.37 10.73 39.98
N LEU A 308 -12.54 11.18 38.72
CA LEU A 308 -13.65 10.76 37.87
C LEU A 308 -13.13 9.96 36.68
N VAL A 309 -13.57 8.71 36.56
CA VAL A 309 -13.31 7.88 35.39
C VAL A 309 -14.51 7.98 34.44
N LEU A 310 -14.32 8.66 33.31
CA LEU A 310 -15.39 9.02 32.40
C LEU A 310 -15.19 8.37 31.03
N ILE A 311 -16.29 7.96 30.41
CA ILE A 311 -16.31 7.53 29.01
C ILE A 311 -16.60 8.71 28.08
N SER A 312 -15.91 8.76 26.93
CA SER A 312 -16.04 9.82 25.95
C SER A 312 -17.35 9.72 25.16
N ASP A 313 -17.65 10.76 24.39
CA ASP A 313 -18.62 10.66 23.30
C ASP A 313 -18.10 9.73 22.17
N ALA A 314 -18.99 9.26 21.29
CA ALA A 314 -18.60 8.40 20.17
C ALA A 314 -17.91 9.24 19.09
N TYR A 315 -16.72 8.80 18.69
CA TYR A 315 -15.99 9.41 17.58
C TYR A 315 -16.54 8.93 16.25
N ASP A 316 -16.67 9.84 15.28
CA ASP A 316 -17.03 9.46 13.93
C ASP A 316 -15.82 8.84 13.21
N PRO A 317 -16.00 7.72 12.47
CA PRO A 317 -14.91 7.09 11.75
C PRO A 317 -14.28 8.03 10.73
N VAL A 318 -12.97 8.26 10.86
CA VAL A 318 -12.21 9.01 9.86
C VAL A 318 -11.75 8.05 8.77
N HIS A 319 -12.14 8.34 7.53
CA HIS A 319 -11.69 7.56 6.37
C HIS A 319 -10.33 8.08 5.89
N TYR A 320 -9.30 7.25 6.04
CA TYR A 320 -7.96 7.57 5.53
C TYR A 320 -7.76 6.97 4.14
N PRO A 321 -7.18 7.73 3.19
CA PRO A 321 -6.70 7.15 1.96
C PRO A 321 -5.54 6.19 2.29
N THR A 322 -5.71 4.91 2.00
CA THR A 322 -4.56 3.99 1.95
C THR A 322 -3.62 4.48 0.85
N SER A 323 -2.30 4.30 1.01
CA SER A 323 -1.31 4.66 -0.01
C SER A 323 -1.51 4.00 -1.38
N GLY A 324 -2.47 3.08 -1.51
CA GLY A 324 -2.88 2.47 -2.77
C GLY A 324 -3.78 3.33 -3.66
N VAL A 325 -4.28 4.48 -3.22
CA VAL A 325 -5.11 5.36 -4.09
C VAL A 325 -4.24 6.13 -5.10
N ASP A 326 -3.03 6.55 -4.70
CA ASP A 326 -2.15 7.40 -5.53
C ASP A 326 -0.79 6.77 -5.87
N ARG A 327 -0.41 5.63 -5.29
CA ARG A 327 0.74 4.86 -5.81
C ARG A 327 0.32 4.09 -7.05
N THR A 328 0.40 4.79 -8.17
CA THR A 328 0.63 4.18 -9.50
C THR A 328 1.74 3.13 -9.38
N LEU A 329 1.69 2.09 -10.22
CA LEU A 329 2.78 1.11 -10.35
C LEU A 329 4.13 1.80 -10.13
N ASP A 330 4.91 1.33 -9.13
CA ASP A 330 6.23 1.88 -8.81
C ASP A 330 6.98 2.15 -10.13
N TYR A 331 7.52 3.36 -10.34
CA TYR A 331 7.90 3.88 -11.67
C TYR A 331 8.78 2.89 -12.47
N ALA A 332 9.62 2.11 -11.77
CA ALA A 332 10.38 1.01 -12.34
C ALA A 332 9.49 -0.04 -13.06
N THR A 333 8.37 -0.44 -12.46
CA THR A 333 7.38 -1.35 -13.04
C THR A 333 6.68 -0.71 -14.24
N MET A 334 6.40 0.60 -14.20
CA MET A 334 5.84 1.33 -15.34
C MET A 334 6.80 1.34 -16.54
N HIS A 335 8.09 1.60 -16.31
CA HIS A 335 9.11 1.54 -17.36
C HIS A 335 9.26 0.12 -17.92
N VAL A 336 9.25 -0.91 -17.07
CA VAL A 336 9.25 -2.31 -17.53
C VAL A 336 8.01 -2.59 -18.37
N TRP A 337 6.83 -2.10 -17.99
CA TRP A 337 5.62 -2.27 -18.78
C TRP A 337 5.72 -1.60 -20.16
N HIS A 338 6.14 -0.32 -20.23
CA HIS A 338 6.34 0.38 -21.50
C HIS A 338 7.34 -0.33 -22.40
N LEU A 339 8.42 -0.83 -21.81
CA LEU A 339 9.43 -1.61 -22.52
C LEU A 339 8.83 -2.90 -23.10
N LEU A 340 8.05 -3.64 -22.31
CA LEU A 340 7.37 -4.86 -22.78
C LEU A 340 6.36 -4.56 -23.89
N VAL A 341 5.65 -3.44 -23.82
CA VAL A 341 4.75 -2.96 -24.89
C VAL A 341 5.54 -2.66 -26.17
N ALA A 342 6.66 -1.94 -26.07
CA ALA A 342 7.52 -1.66 -27.21
C ALA A 342 8.07 -2.95 -27.85
N CYS A 343 8.50 -3.92 -27.03
CA CYS A 343 8.94 -5.24 -27.52
C CYS A 343 7.80 -6.00 -28.21
N ASN A 344 6.58 -5.97 -27.68
CA ASN A 344 5.41 -6.57 -28.34
C ASN A 344 5.12 -5.90 -29.68
N PHE A 345 5.21 -4.57 -29.76
CA PHE A 345 5.02 -3.84 -31.01
C PHE A 345 6.08 -4.22 -32.05
N ALA A 346 7.37 -4.24 -31.67
CA ALA A 346 8.45 -4.67 -32.55
C ALA A 346 8.26 -6.11 -33.03
N PHE A 347 7.80 -7.01 -32.15
CA PHE A 347 7.46 -8.38 -32.48
C PHE A 347 6.33 -8.47 -33.52
N MET A 348 5.25 -7.69 -33.35
CA MET A 348 4.13 -7.63 -34.29
C MET A 348 4.55 -7.09 -35.65
N VAL A 349 5.42 -6.08 -35.70
CA VAL A 349 5.98 -5.55 -36.95
C VAL A 349 6.84 -6.61 -37.65
N ALA A 350 7.73 -7.28 -36.91
CA ALA A 350 8.54 -8.37 -37.46
C ALA A 350 7.68 -9.54 -37.96
N ALA A 351 6.60 -9.87 -37.24
CA ALA A 351 5.59 -10.85 -37.65
C ALA A 351 4.94 -10.46 -38.98
N ALA A 352 4.43 -9.23 -39.09
CA ALA A 352 3.78 -8.75 -40.30
C ALA A 352 4.72 -8.75 -41.52
N ILE A 353 5.97 -8.30 -41.34
CA ILE A 353 6.99 -8.31 -42.41
C ILE A 353 7.29 -9.75 -42.86
N THR A 354 7.44 -10.67 -41.91
CA THR A 354 7.74 -12.08 -42.20
C THR A 354 6.55 -12.77 -42.87
N CYS A 355 5.32 -12.58 -42.38
CA CYS A 355 4.11 -13.11 -43.01
C CYS A 355 3.92 -12.59 -44.43
N ARG A 356 4.17 -11.30 -44.68
CA ARG A 356 4.15 -10.73 -46.03
C ARG A 356 5.17 -11.42 -46.94
N ALA A 357 6.38 -11.65 -46.45
CA ALA A 357 7.42 -12.35 -47.21
C ALA A 357 6.99 -13.77 -47.60
N VAL A 358 6.36 -14.52 -46.68
CA VAL A 358 5.83 -15.86 -46.93
C VAL A 358 4.74 -15.85 -48.01
N VAL A 359 3.80 -14.90 -47.94
CA VAL A 359 2.70 -14.78 -48.90
C VAL A 359 3.21 -14.41 -50.30
N VAL A 360 4.19 -13.50 -50.39
CA VAL A 360 4.75 -13.06 -51.68
C VAL A 360 5.53 -14.19 -52.38
N ASP A 361 6.23 -15.03 -51.61
CA ASP A 361 7.07 -16.10 -52.16
C ASP A 361 6.31 -17.44 -52.36
N ASN A 362 5.00 -17.52 -52.08
CA ASN A 362 4.17 -18.72 -52.25
C ASN A 362 4.77 -20.02 -51.63
N GLY A 363 5.57 -19.89 -50.56
CA GLY A 363 6.35 -20.99 -50.01
C GLY A 363 6.12 -21.16 -48.51
N ALA A 364 5.61 -22.32 -48.10
CA ALA A 364 5.62 -22.75 -46.71
C ALA A 364 7.06 -23.17 -46.32
N SER A 365 7.86 -22.21 -45.88
CA SER A 365 9.23 -22.49 -45.45
C SER A 365 9.24 -23.11 -44.04
N HIS A 366 9.89 -24.27 -43.89
CA HIS A 366 10.16 -24.90 -42.59
C HIS A 366 10.90 -23.96 -41.61
N ASN A 367 11.56 -22.92 -42.13
CA ASN A 367 12.27 -21.91 -41.34
C ASN A 367 11.33 -21.09 -40.43
N PHE A 368 10.02 -21.04 -40.71
CA PHE A 368 9.05 -20.33 -39.88
C PHE A 368 8.90 -20.91 -38.47
N LEU A 369 9.22 -22.19 -38.27
CA LEU A 369 9.19 -22.84 -36.96
C LEU A 369 10.18 -22.20 -35.96
N PHE A 370 11.20 -21.48 -36.45
CA PHE A 370 12.20 -20.80 -35.63
C PHE A 370 11.87 -19.31 -35.38
N PHE A 371 10.67 -18.86 -35.75
CA PHE A 371 10.23 -17.46 -35.70
C PHE A 371 10.52 -16.77 -34.37
N ASN A 372 9.97 -17.30 -33.27
CA ASN A 372 10.13 -16.72 -31.92
C ASN A 372 11.61 -16.51 -31.58
N ARG A 373 12.44 -17.51 -31.89
CA ARG A 373 13.85 -17.57 -31.50
C ARG A 373 14.70 -16.58 -32.28
N LEU A 374 14.47 -16.48 -33.59
CA LEU A 374 15.21 -15.59 -34.47
C LEU A 374 14.80 -14.13 -34.27
N ILE A 375 13.50 -13.85 -34.11
CA ILE A 375 13.01 -12.48 -33.91
C ILE A 375 13.40 -11.94 -32.55
N GLY A 376 13.34 -12.76 -31.49
CA GLY A 376 13.83 -12.35 -30.18
C GLY A 376 15.29 -11.91 -30.20
N SER A 377 16.16 -12.68 -30.85
CA SER A 377 17.59 -12.34 -30.93
C SER A 377 17.87 -11.17 -31.87
N VAL A 378 17.24 -11.14 -33.05
CA VAL A 378 17.60 -10.22 -34.15
C VAL A 378 16.84 -8.89 -34.13
N TRP A 379 15.53 -8.93 -33.84
CA TRP A 379 14.64 -7.77 -33.96
C TRP A 379 14.36 -7.08 -32.63
N ILE A 380 14.30 -7.85 -31.54
CA ILE A 380 14.07 -7.33 -30.20
C ILE A 380 15.40 -7.08 -29.50
N GLY A 381 16.25 -8.10 -29.41
CA GLY A 381 17.54 -8.06 -28.73
C GLY A 381 17.54 -8.83 -27.41
N ARG A 382 18.70 -9.43 -27.11
CA ARG A 382 18.89 -10.34 -25.96
C ARG A 382 18.50 -9.73 -24.60
N PRO A 383 18.89 -8.49 -24.25
CA PRO A 383 18.56 -7.92 -22.93
C PRO A 383 17.05 -7.79 -22.72
N PHE A 384 16.31 -7.41 -23.76
CA PHE A 384 14.86 -7.23 -23.68
C PHE A 384 14.11 -8.56 -23.65
N CYS A 385 14.57 -9.58 -24.39
CA CYS A 385 14.07 -10.95 -24.23
C CYS A 385 14.34 -11.50 -22.82
N PHE A 386 15.50 -11.18 -22.24
CA PHE A 386 15.83 -11.58 -20.86
C PHE A 386 14.88 -10.93 -19.86
N VAL A 387 14.66 -9.61 -19.93
CA VAL A 387 13.71 -8.88 -19.06
C VAL A 387 12.29 -9.45 -19.21
N ARG A 388 11.87 -9.77 -20.44
CA ARG A 388 10.57 -10.37 -20.72
C ARG A 388 10.40 -11.76 -20.11
N GLY A 389 11.40 -12.62 -20.22
CA GLY A 389 11.35 -13.93 -19.58
C GLY A 389 11.42 -13.83 -18.06
N LEU A 390 12.21 -12.89 -17.52
CA LEU A 390 12.35 -12.68 -16.09
C LEU A 390 11.07 -12.14 -15.44
N SER A 391 10.37 -11.22 -16.11
CA SER A 391 9.07 -10.74 -15.64
C SER A 391 8.02 -11.84 -15.64
N ALA A 392 8.03 -12.71 -16.65
CA ALA A 392 7.16 -13.89 -16.67
C ALA A 392 7.49 -14.88 -15.53
N MET A 393 8.77 -15.14 -15.25
CA MET A 393 9.18 -15.95 -14.10
C MET A 393 8.76 -15.31 -12.77
N ALA A 394 8.82 -13.99 -12.64
CA ALA A 394 8.33 -13.28 -11.46
C ALA A 394 6.82 -13.47 -11.27
N ILE A 395 6.03 -13.38 -12.35
CA ILE A 395 4.57 -13.61 -12.33
C ILE A 395 4.24 -15.07 -11.96
N LEU A 396 4.96 -16.05 -12.52
CA LEU A 396 4.83 -17.47 -12.19
C LEU A 396 5.29 -17.80 -10.76
N SER A 397 6.13 -16.94 -10.18
CA SER A 397 6.63 -17.07 -8.82
C SER A 397 5.87 -16.22 -7.80
N THR A 398 4.75 -15.62 -8.21
CA THR A 398 3.88 -14.78 -7.38
C THR A 398 2.48 -15.39 -7.27
N ALA A 399 1.93 -15.40 -6.05
CA ALA A 399 0.59 -15.90 -5.76
C ALA A 399 -0.49 -15.11 -6.54
N PRO A 400 -1.42 -15.78 -7.24
CA PRO A 400 -2.53 -15.13 -7.93
C PRO A 400 -3.62 -14.69 -6.94
N LEU A 401 -3.48 -13.49 -6.40
CA LEU A 401 -4.42 -12.91 -5.43
C LEU A 401 -5.57 -12.17 -6.12
N THR A 402 -6.79 -12.41 -5.63
CA THR A 402 -8.00 -11.70 -6.04
C THR A 402 -8.72 -11.16 -4.81
N LEU A 403 -9.25 -9.93 -4.90
CA LEU A 403 -10.04 -9.35 -3.81
C LEU A 403 -11.48 -9.85 -3.93
N MET A 404 -11.91 -10.65 -2.94
CA MET A 404 -13.31 -11.04 -2.78
C MET A 404 -13.97 -10.10 -1.78
N ARG A 405 -15.10 -9.51 -2.17
CA ARG A 405 -15.94 -8.68 -1.30
C ARG A 405 -17.15 -9.50 -0.87
N GLU A 406 -17.28 -9.73 0.42
CA GLU A 406 -18.40 -10.40 1.06
C GLU A 406 -19.17 -9.37 1.92
N SER A 407 -20.40 -9.68 2.33
CA SER A 407 -21.21 -8.77 3.16
C SER A 407 -20.59 -8.47 4.53
N THR A 408 -19.74 -9.37 5.02
CA THR A 408 -19.06 -9.29 6.32
C THR A 408 -17.66 -8.69 6.25
N GLY A 409 -17.12 -8.41 5.05
CA GLY A 409 -15.78 -7.87 4.87
C GLY A 409 -15.17 -8.16 3.51
N SER A 410 -13.92 -7.75 3.32
CA SER A 410 -13.13 -8.06 2.13
C SER A 410 -12.00 -9.01 2.48
N ARG A 411 -11.75 -10.02 1.63
CA ARG A 411 -10.62 -10.95 1.80
C ARG A 411 -9.86 -11.14 0.50
N LEU A 412 -8.56 -11.42 0.61
CA LEU A 412 -7.73 -11.83 -0.52
C LEU A 412 -7.81 -13.35 -0.66
N ALA A 413 -8.25 -13.81 -1.83
CA ALA A 413 -8.34 -15.22 -2.17
C ALA A 413 -7.31 -15.59 -3.25
N SER A 414 -6.55 -16.65 -3.01
CA SER A 414 -5.62 -17.21 -3.99
C SER A 414 -6.36 -18.15 -4.93
N ILE A 415 -6.54 -17.75 -6.20
CA ILE A 415 -7.25 -18.54 -7.22
C ILE A 415 -6.26 -19.02 -8.27
N PRO A 416 -6.13 -20.34 -8.53
CA PRO A 416 -5.23 -20.86 -9.55
C PRO A 416 -5.47 -20.23 -10.93
N ARG A 417 -4.40 -19.90 -11.64
CA ARG A 417 -4.50 -19.35 -13.00
C ARG A 417 -5.16 -20.37 -13.94
N PRO A 418 -6.02 -19.92 -14.88
CA PRO A 418 -6.56 -20.82 -15.89
C PRO A 418 -5.45 -21.37 -16.79
N LEU A 419 -5.71 -22.53 -17.41
CA LEU A 419 -4.71 -23.26 -18.19
C LEU A 419 -4.09 -22.41 -19.31
N TRP A 420 -4.89 -21.62 -20.01
CA TRP A 420 -4.42 -20.78 -21.10
C TRP A 420 -3.46 -19.67 -20.64
N MET A 421 -3.69 -19.08 -19.46
CA MET A 421 -2.75 -18.12 -18.86
C MET A 421 -1.46 -18.81 -18.43
N SER A 422 -1.57 -20.03 -17.90
CA SER A 422 -0.39 -20.82 -17.52
C SER A 422 0.47 -21.12 -18.75
N ILE A 423 -0.14 -21.53 -19.87
CA ILE A 423 0.53 -21.74 -21.16
C ILE A 423 1.20 -20.46 -21.65
N LEU A 424 0.51 -19.32 -21.57
CA LEU A 424 1.03 -18.03 -21.99
C LEU A 424 2.26 -17.63 -21.15
N PHE A 425 2.15 -17.56 -19.81
CA PHE A 425 3.25 -17.11 -18.95
C PHE A 425 4.44 -18.07 -18.97
N THR A 426 4.21 -19.38 -19.05
CA THR A 426 5.31 -20.34 -19.19
C THR A 426 5.98 -20.23 -20.56
N GLY A 427 5.21 -19.94 -21.62
CA GLY A 427 5.73 -19.57 -22.93
C GLY A 427 6.61 -18.31 -22.86
N GLU A 428 6.16 -17.28 -22.17
CA GLU A 428 6.94 -16.07 -21.95
C GLU A 428 8.21 -16.33 -21.13
N ALA A 429 8.18 -17.21 -20.13
CA ALA A 429 9.37 -17.58 -19.38
C ALA A 429 10.45 -18.27 -20.25
N THR A 430 10.07 -18.89 -21.38
CA THR A 430 11.05 -19.54 -22.30
C THR A 430 12.01 -18.56 -22.98
N TRP A 431 11.73 -17.25 -22.99
CA TRP A 431 12.65 -16.27 -23.55
C TRP A 431 14.03 -16.30 -22.89
N ILE A 432 14.10 -16.61 -21.58
CA ILE A 432 15.38 -16.80 -20.88
C ILE A 432 16.17 -17.95 -21.49
N VAL A 433 15.52 -19.05 -21.83
CA VAL A 433 16.17 -20.22 -22.44
C VAL A 433 16.72 -19.85 -23.81
N TYR A 434 15.97 -19.10 -24.63
CA TYR A 434 16.47 -18.63 -25.92
C TYR A 434 17.71 -17.76 -25.80
N VAL A 435 17.73 -16.82 -24.83
CA VAL A 435 18.90 -15.97 -24.57
C VAL A 435 20.10 -16.81 -24.13
N LEU A 436 19.90 -17.74 -23.19
CA LEU A 436 20.97 -18.64 -22.71
C LEU A 436 21.54 -19.49 -23.84
N GLN A 437 20.68 -20.06 -24.69
CA GLN A 437 21.13 -20.86 -25.82
C GLN A 437 21.88 -20.02 -26.87
N ASP A 438 21.45 -18.78 -27.14
CA ASP A 438 22.12 -17.87 -28.08
C ASP A 438 23.52 -17.43 -27.57
N VAL A 439 23.69 -17.26 -26.26
CA VAL A 439 25.01 -17.05 -25.63
C VAL A 439 25.84 -18.33 -25.69
N CYS A 440 25.26 -19.48 -25.36
CA CYS A 440 25.96 -20.76 -25.37
C CYS A 440 26.40 -21.20 -26.76
N LEU A 441 25.77 -20.73 -27.84
CA LEU A 441 26.21 -21.00 -29.22
C LEU A 441 27.63 -20.50 -29.53
N ILE A 442 28.13 -19.51 -28.79
CA ILE A 442 29.51 -19.03 -28.91
C ILE A 442 30.50 -20.10 -28.42
N ILE A 443 30.11 -20.84 -27.38
CA ILE A 443 30.97 -21.81 -26.68
C ILE A 443 30.74 -23.23 -27.23
N MET A 444 29.48 -23.56 -27.49
CA MET A 444 29.03 -24.85 -27.98
C MET A 444 28.66 -24.69 -29.45
N SER A 445 29.41 -25.32 -30.35
CA SER A 445 29.06 -25.40 -31.77
C SER A 445 28.27 -26.69 -32.01
N PRO A 446 26.93 -26.69 -31.93
CA PRO A 446 26.12 -27.89 -32.12
C PRO A 446 26.27 -28.43 -33.54
N VAL A 447 26.23 -29.75 -33.70
CA VAL A 447 26.28 -30.41 -35.01
C VAL A 447 24.91 -30.34 -35.69
N HIS A 448 23.82 -30.47 -34.94
CA HIS A 448 22.45 -30.34 -35.46
C HIS A 448 21.66 -29.28 -34.66
N PRO A 449 21.95 -27.98 -34.84
CA PRO A 449 21.27 -26.89 -34.15
C PRO A 449 19.76 -26.84 -34.39
N GLN A 450 19.30 -27.27 -35.57
CA GLN A 450 17.90 -27.29 -35.97
C GLN A 450 17.02 -28.21 -35.11
N VAL A 451 17.61 -29.22 -34.46
CA VAL A 451 16.88 -30.19 -33.64
C VAL A 451 17.22 -30.02 -32.15
N SER A 452 18.51 -29.92 -31.82
CA SER A 452 18.96 -29.87 -30.42
C SER A 452 18.41 -28.65 -29.66
N LEU A 453 18.36 -27.48 -30.31
CA LEU A 453 17.95 -26.24 -29.66
C LEU A 453 16.43 -26.19 -29.38
N PRO A 454 15.54 -26.50 -30.35
CA PRO A 454 14.10 -26.62 -30.07
C PRO A 454 13.75 -27.66 -29.01
N VAL A 455 14.46 -28.81 -28.99
CA VAL A 455 14.24 -29.83 -27.95
C VAL A 455 14.56 -29.26 -26.57
N GLY A 456 15.69 -28.57 -26.41
CA GLY A 456 16.02 -27.89 -25.15
C GLY A 456 14.92 -26.90 -24.73
N SER A 457 14.47 -26.03 -25.63
CA SER A 457 13.43 -25.03 -25.31
C SER A 457 12.07 -25.67 -25.00
N LEU A 458 11.68 -26.71 -25.75
CA LEU A 458 10.43 -27.45 -25.52
C LEU A 458 10.45 -28.16 -24.17
N THR A 459 11.59 -28.75 -23.80
CA THR A 459 11.74 -29.41 -22.48
C THR A 459 11.62 -28.40 -21.34
N ALA A 460 12.25 -27.23 -21.45
CA ALA A 460 12.10 -26.17 -20.45
C ALA A 460 10.66 -25.68 -20.34
N TRP A 461 10.00 -25.43 -21.48
CA TRP A 461 8.61 -24.99 -21.51
C TRP A 461 7.66 -25.99 -20.85
N LEU A 462 7.78 -27.28 -21.20
CA LEU A 462 6.99 -28.34 -20.59
C LEU A 462 7.24 -28.45 -19.09
N LEU A 463 8.50 -28.35 -18.65
CA LEU A 463 8.85 -28.36 -17.23
C LEU A 463 8.28 -27.14 -16.49
N PHE A 464 8.35 -25.94 -17.07
CA PHE A 464 7.71 -24.75 -16.51
C PHE A 464 6.21 -24.93 -16.36
N LEU A 465 5.54 -25.48 -17.39
CA LEU A 465 4.11 -25.75 -17.36
C LEU A 465 3.75 -26.80 -16.31
N VAL A 466 4.51 -27.89 -16.22
CA VAL A 466 4.31 -28.92 -15.19
C VAL A 466 4.49 -28.33 -13.79
N ILE A 467 5.54 -27.55 -13.55
CA ILE A 467 5.78 -26.89 -12.26
C ILE A 467 4.63 -25.94 -11.92
N GLU A 468 4.17 -25.12 -12.87
CA GLU A 468 3.05 -24.20 -12.68
C GLU A 468 1.74 -24.92 -12.34
N ARG A 469 1.49 -26.08 -12.96
CA ARG A 469 0.25 -26.86 -12.73
C ARG A 469 0.30 -27.73 -11.49
N CYS A 470 1.47 -28.24 -11.13
CA CYS A 470 1.65 -29.14 -9.99
C CYS A 470 1.93 -28.39 -8.68
N THR A 471 2.46 -27.17 -8.74
CA THR A 471 2.81 -26.38 -7.55
C THR A 471 2.21 -24.99 -7.65
N THR A 472 1.54 -24.52 -6.60
CA THR A 472 1.04 -23.13 -6.50
C THR A 472 1.84 -22.38 -5.45
N VAL A 473 2.08 -21.08 -5.67
CA VAL A 473 2.66 -20.20 -4.65
C VAL A 473 1.53 -19.78 -3.71
N ALA A 474 1.62 -20.18 -2.44
CA ALA A 474 0.71 -19.71 -1.41
C ALA A 474 1.20 -18.36 -0.86
N PRO A 475 0.30 -17.39 -0.63
CA PRO A 475 0.65 -16.19 0.12
C PRO A 475 0.88 -16.56 1.58
N GLU A 476 1.98 -16.11 2.16
CA GLU A 476 2.30 -16.30 3.58
C GLU A 476 2.30 -14.94 4.25
N GLY A 477 1.54 -14.79 5.35
CA GLY A 477 1.44 -13.53 6.07
C GLY A 477 1.55 -13.74 7.56
N SER A 478 2.28 -12.85 8.24
CA SER A 478 2.31 -12.77 9.69
C SER A 478 1.82 -11.40 10.13
N LEU A 479 0.81 -11.38 11.00
CA LEU A 479 0.36 -10.18 11.68
C LEU A 479 1.11 -10.07 13.01
N ASP A 480 2.05 -9.15 13.07
CA ASP A 480 2.83 -8.83 14.28
C ASP A 480 2.94 -7.31 14.36
N ARG A 481 1.90 -6.68 14.93
CA ARG A 481 1.84 -5.22 14.99
C ARG A 481 2.87 -4.68 15.96
N ARG A 482 3.94 -4.10 15.43
CA ARG A 482 5.00 -3.45 16.20
C ARG A 482 4.87 -1.94 16.05
N CYS A 483 4.70 -1.24 17.17
CA CYS A 483 4.63 0.21 17.19
C CYS A 483 5.83 0.79 17.94
N THR A 484 6.40 1.85 17.39
CA THR A 484 7.43 2.66 18.00
C THR A 484 6.93 4.08 18.08
N SER A 485 7.19 4.77 19.20
CA SER A 485 6.83 6.17 19.34
C SER A 485 8.10 7.02 19.24
N GLN A 486 8.00 8.13 18.51
CA GLN A 486 9.02 9.17 18.45
C GLN A 486 8.42 10.40 19.11
N ASP A 487 8.91 10.75 20.30
CA ASP A 487 8.29 11.71 21.23
C ASP A 487 6.81 11.36 21.48
N MET A 488 6.51 10.80 22.67
CA MET A 488 5.26 10.09 22.99
C MET A 488 3.96 10.77 22.54
N ASP A 489 3.94 12.10 22.48
CA ASP A 489 2.84 12.96 22.05
C ASP A 489 2.86 13.33 20.56
N ALA A 490 4.02 13.30 19.90
CA ALA A 490 4.21 13.77 18.53
C ALA A 490 3.86 12.71 17.48
N MET A 491 4.42 11.49 17.59
CA MET A 491 4.26 10.48 16.55
C MET A 491 4.32 9.03 17.05
N VAL A 492 3.48 8.19 16.46
CA VAL A 492 3.49 6.73 16.58
C VAL A 492 3.61 6.10 15.18
N GLN A 493 4.62 5.28 14.99
CA GLN A 493 4.87 4.52 13.77
C GLN A 493 4.65 3.04 14.05
N CYS A 494 3.71 2.42 13.33
CA CYS A 494 3.35 1.02 13.47
C CYS A 494 3.61 0.25 12.17
N THR A 495 4.12 -0.97 12.28
CA THR A 495 4.14 -1.95 11.19
C THR A 495 3.20 -3.08 11.58
N SER A 496 2.10 -3.27 10.86
CA SER A 496 1.05 -4.25 11.19
C SER A 496 1.49 -5.69 10.97
N GLY A 497 2.39 -5.92 10.01
CA GLY A 497 2.83 -7.26 9.65
C GLY A 497 3.56 -7.31 8.30
N GLU A 498 3.89 -8.53 7.91
CA GLU A 498 4.56 -8.85 6.66
C GLU A 498 3.71 -9.84 5.85
N LEU A 499 3.54 -9.58 4.56
CA LEU A 499 2.83 -10.41 3.60
C LEU A 499 3.78 -10.78 2.44
N SER A 500 4.24 -12.02 2.44
CA SER A 500 5.02 -12.61 1.35
C SER A 500 4.08 -13.17 0.28
N ILE A 501 4.07 -12.51 -0.89
CA ILE A 501 3.25 -12.95 -2.04
C ILE A 501 4.04 -13.74 -3.07
N GLY A 502 5.38 -13.68 -3.03
CA GLY A 502 6.24 -14.35 -3.99
C GLY A 502 7.28 -15.25 -3.34
N SER A 503 7.77 -16.21 -4.12
CA SER A 503 8.76 -17.20 -3.67
C SER A 503 10.08 -17.08 -4.42
N PRO A 504 11.19 -16.68 -3.76
CA PRO A 504 12.52 -16.64 -4.39
C PRO A 504 13.02 -18.05 -4.73
N HIS A 505 12.63 -19.06 -3.95
CA HIS A 505 12.95 -20.45 -4.23
C HIS A 505 12.35 -20.93 -5.56
N ARG A 506 11.13 -20.47 -5.90
CA ARG A 506 10.51 -20.81 -7.19
C ARG A 506 11.20 -20.12 -8.36
N VAL A 507 11.63 -18.86 -8.21
CA VAL A 507 12.45 -18.18 -9.22
C VAL A 507 13.75 -18.97 -9.45
N ALA A 508 14.45 -19.36 -8.38
CA ALA A 508 15.67 -20.15 -8.49
C ALA A 508 15.43 -21.53 -9.14
N LEU A 509 14.31 -22.18 -8.84
CA LEU A 509 13.91 -23.44 -9.47
C LEU A 509 13.67 -23.27 -10.99
N LEU A 510 12.95 -22.23 -11.40
CA LEU A 510 12.70 -21.97 -12.83
C LEU A 510 14.00 -21.62 -13.57
N LEU A 511 14.91 -20.89 -12.95
CA LEU A 511 16.25 -20.65 -13.50
C LEU A 511 17.07 -21.94 -13.59
N ALA A 512 17.01 -22.81 -12.58
CA ALA A 512 17.68 -24.10 -12.60
C ALA A 512 17.14 -25.00 -13.72
N VAL A 513 15.83 -25.02 -13.94
CA VAL A 513 15.20 -25.73 -15.08
C VAL A 513 15.68 -25.16 -16.41
N ALA A 514 15.81 -23.84 -16.55
CA ALA A 514 16.37 -23.23 -17.74
C ALA A 514 17.80 -23.73 -18.02
N LEU A 515 18.65 -23.83 -16.99
CA LEU A 515 20.00 -24.38 -17.10
C LEU A 515 20.02 -25.89 -17.40
N VAL A 516 19.17 -26.69 -16.76
CA VAL A 516 19.05 -28.13 -17.01
C VAL A 516 18.64 -28.41 -18.46
N SER A 517 17.79 -27.57 -19.04
CA SER A 517 17.38 -27.70 -20.44
C SER A 517 18.56 -27.58 -21.43
N LEU A 518 19.61 -26.84 -21.06
CA LEU A 518 20.84 -26.75 -21.85
C LEU A 518 21.64 -28.07 -21.81
N LEU A 519 21.59 -28.79 -20.69
CA LEU A 519 22.23 -30.11 -20.57
C LEU A 519 21.51 -31.15 -21.43
N VAL A 520 20.17 -31.09 -21.48
CA VAL A 520 19.37 -31.94 -22.37
C VAL A 520 19.71 -31.65 -23.83
N GLN A 521 19.79 -30.37 -24.21
CA GLN A 521 20.26 -29.95 -25.53
C GLN A 521 21.65 -30.53 -25.85
N GLY A 522 22.62 -30.40 -24.93
CA GLY A 522 23.97 -30.93 -25.11
C GLY A 522 24.00 -32.45 -25.23
N SER A 523 23.16 -33.17 -24.49
CA SER A 523 23.04 -34.63 -24.54
C SER A 523 22.49 -35.11 -25.89
N VAL A 524 21.47 -34.41 -26.41
CA VAL A 524 20.90 -34.67 -27.75
C VAL A 524 21.97 -34.43 -28.81
N ASP A 525 22.69 -33.30 -28.76
CA ASP A 525 23.77 -33.01 -29.71
C ASP A 525 24.91 -34.04 -29.63
N GLY A 526 25.28 -34.49 -28.43
CA GLY A 526 26.27 -35.55 -28.21
C GLY A 526 25.85 -36.91 -28.77
N CYS A 527 24.55 -37.24 -28.70
CA CYS A 527 23.99 -38.45 -29.32
C CYS A 527 24.10 -38.37 -30.85
N TYR A 528 23.71 -37.24 -31.45
CA TYR A 528 23.84 -37.04 -32.90
C TYR A 528 25.31 -37.09 -33.37
N ARG A 529 26.25 -36.51 -32.60
CA ARG A 529 27.69 -36.61 -32.87
C ARG A 529 28.20 -38.05 -32.89
N ARG A 530 27.70 -38.90 -31.97
CA ARG A 530 28.08 -40.32 -31.92
C ARG A 530 27.51 -41.12 -33.08
N CYS A 531 26.32 -40.76 -33.57
CA CYS A 531 25.60 -41.51 -34.61
C CYS A 531 26.02 -41.13 -36.04
N GLN A 532 26.71 -40.00 -36.26
CA GLN A 532 27.09 -39.54 -37.59
C GLN A 532 28.61 -39.61 -37.83
N LYS A 533 28.99 -39.97 -39.07
CA LYS A 533 30.37 -39.81 -39.57
C LYS A 533 30.61 -38.34 -39.92
N PRO A 534 31.80 -37.77 -39.69
CA PRO A 534 32.10 -36.38 -40.00
C PRO A 534 31.93 -36.13 -41.51
N ALA A 535 30.85 -35.46 -41.89
CA ALA A 535 30.74 -34.86 -43.22
C ALA A 535 31.51 -33.54 -43.22
N PRO A 536 32.25 -33.20 -44.29
CA PRO A 536 32.90 -31.91 -44.39
C PRO A 536 31.83 -30.82 -44.36
N ALA A 537 31.86 -30.00 -43.31
CA ALA A 537 31.00 -28.83 -43.22
C ALA A 537 31.44 -27.84 -44.31
N THR A 538 30.69 -27.78 -45.41
CA THR A 538 30.75 -26.69 -46.36
C THR A 538 30.15 -25.45 -45.69
N TYR A 539 30.92 -24.82 -44.80
CA TYR A 539 30.65 -23.47 -44.32
C TYR A 539 30.85 -22.52 -45.51
N ARG A 540 29.77 -22.20 -46.23
CA ARG A 540 29.75 -20.96 -47.02
C ARG A 540 29.60 -19.82 -46.02
N GLU A 541 30.63 -18.99 -45.92
CA GLU A 541 30.63 -17.77 -45.10
C GLU A 541 29.56 -16.79 -45.57
N ALA A 542 28.35 -16.93 -45.05
CA ALA A 542 27.32 -15.90 -45.18
C ALA A 542 27.61 -14.80 -44.13
N HIS A 543 28.58 -13.93 -44.42
CA HIS A 543 29.02 -12.84 -43.52
C HIS A 543 27.92 -11.84 -43.11
N TYR A 544 26.72 -11.95 -43.69
CA TYR A 544 25.54 -11.10 -43.41
C TYR A 544 24.50 -11.77 -42.49
N LEU A 545 24.71 -13.02 -42.06
CA LEU A 545 23.82 -13.72 -41.12
C LEU A 545 24.35 -13.63 -39.68
N SER A 546 23.46 -13.42 -38.70
CA SER A 546 23.82 -13.59 -37.28
C SER A 546 24.10 -15.05 -36.96
N GLY A 547 24.97 -15.33 -35.98
CA GLY A 547 25.37 -16.69 -35.62
C GLY A 547 24.19 -17.65 -35.38
N LEU A 548 23.13 -17.20 -34.70
CA LEU A 548 21.91 -17.98 -34.50
C LEU A 548 21.16 -18.28 -35.81
N SER A 549 21.13 -17.31 -36.74
CA SER A 549 20.51 -17.48 -38.06
C SER A 549 21.30 -18.44 -38.93
N GLY A 550 22.63 -18.33 -38.93
CA GLY A 550 23.51 -19.27 -39.64
C GLY A 550 23.45 -20.70 -39.08
N ALA A 551 23.19 -20.84 -37.77
CA ALA A 551 23.01 -22.15 -37.15
C ALA A 551 21.64 -22.77 -37.46
N LEU A 552 20.55 -22.01 -37.38
CA LEU A 552 19.19 -22.57 -37.47
C LEU A 552 18.67 -22.73 -38.89
N LEU A 553 19.05 -21.85 -39.80
CA LEU A 553 18.46 -21.82 -41.13
C LEU A 553 19.25 -22.79 -42.06
N SER A 554 18.59 -23.59 -42.93
CA SER A 554 19.21 -24.50 -43.93
C SER A 554 19.79 -23.87 -45.23
N ASN A 555 20.97 -24.28 -45.71
CA ASN A 555 21.75 -23.73 -46.85
C ASN A 555 21.07 -23.17 -48.15
N SER A 556 19.77 -23.34 -48.39
CA SER A 556 18.97 -22.73 -49.48
C SER A 556 18.45 -21.30 -49.19
N HIS A 557 19.19 -20.48 -48.43
CA HIS A 557 18.74 -19.15 -47.95
C HIS A 557 18.77 -18.03 -48.98
N GLU A 558 19.54 -18.20 -50.05
CA GLU A 558 19.72 -17.11 -51.01
C GLU A 558 18.41 -16.78 -51.75
N GLU A 559 17.44 -17.71 -51.72
CA GLU A 559 16.15 -17.60 -52.40
C GLU A 559 14.98 -17.33 -51.43
N ASP A 560 14.99 -17.90 -50.22
CA ASP A 560 13.91 -17.80 -49.23
C ASP A 560 13.83 -16.41 -48.56
N THR A 561 12.87 -15.56 -48.99
CA THR A 561 12.69 -14.22 -48.39
C THR A 561 12.28 -14.31 -46.93
N ALA A 562 11.56 -15.35 -46.51
CA ALA A 562 11.13 -15.50 -45.12
C ALA A 562 12.32 -15.79 -44.21
N ALA A 563 13.24 -16.68 -44.62
CA ALA A 563 14.49 -16.93 -43.89
C ALA A 563 15.36 -15.68 -43.79
N LEU A 564 15.47 -14.90 -44.87
CA LEU A 564 16.18 -13.63 -44.88
C LEU A 564 15.54 -12.61 -43.91
N CYS A 565 14.22 -12.44 -43.94
CA CYS A 565 13.50 -11.56 -43.01
C CYS A 565 13.66 -11.99 -41.55
N LEU A 566 13.56 -13.28 -41.24
CA LEU A 566 13.82 -13.83 -39.90
C LEU A 566 15.25 -13.53 -39.44
N SER A 567 16.20 -13.55 -40.37
CA SER A 567 17.58 -13.13 -40.15
C SER A 567 17.79 -11.60 -40.20
N GLY A 568 16.74 -10.77 -40.17
CA GLY A 568 16.86 -9.31 -40.14
C GLY A 568 17.23 -8.66 -41.48
N VAL A 569 17.23 -9.43 -42.57
CA VAL A 569 17.47 -8.92 -43.93
C VAL A 569 16.14 -8.74 -44.63
N VAL A 570 15.67 -7.50 -44.71
CA VAL A 570 14.43 -7.14 -45.39
C VAL A 570 14.70 -7.07 -46.88
N THR A 571 13.90 -7.79 -47.68
CA THR A 571 13.99 -7.72 -49.15
C THR A 571 12.74 -7.13 -49.77
N TRP A 572 12.93 -6.34 -50.83
CA TRP A 572 11.86 -5.84 -51.67
C TRP A 572 12.31 -5.77 -53.12
N THR A 573 11.36 -5.81 -54.04
CA THR A 573 11.60 -5.62 -55.46
C THR A 573 11.20 -4.21 -55.87
N PHE A 574 12.11 -3.47 -56.48
CA PHE A 574 11.84 -2.16 -57.05
C PHE A 574 12.39 -2.11 -58.47
N ARG A 575 11.53 -1.76 -59.44
CA ARG A 575 11.88 -1.72 -60.88
C ARG A 575 12.55 -3.00 -61.39
N GLY A 576 12.08 -4.16 -60.94
CA GLY A 576 12.62 -5.47 -61.36
C GLY A 576 13.95 -5.87 -60.72
N GLN A 577 14.52 -5.06 -59.81
CA GLN A 577 15.72 -5.41 -59.04
C GLN A 577 15.38 -5.74 -57.59
N ARG A 578 15.98 -6.81 -57.05
CA ARG A 578 15.81 -7.23 -55.66
C ARG A 578 16.81 -6.47 -54.79
N HIS A 579 16.30 -5.64 -53.91
CA HIS A 579 17.07 -4.92 -52.90
C HIS A 579 17.02 -5.69 -51.57
N ARG A 580 18.14 -5.66 -50.84
CA ARG A 580 18.28 -6.32 -49.54
C ARG A 580 18.83 -5.30 -48.54
N PHE A 581 18.16 -5.11 -47.41
CA PHE A 581 18.57 -4.22 -46.33
C PHE A 581 18.74 -5.04 -45.05
N ASP A 582 19.94 -5.02 -44.48
CA ASP A 582 20.19 -5.66 -43.19
C ASP A 582 19.93 -4.66 -42.06
N ILE A 583 18.90 -4.93 -41.27
CA ILE A 583 18.47 -4.09 -40.14
C ILE A 583 19.50 -4.09 -39.01
N LYS A 584 20.32 -5.14 -38.89
CA LYS A 584 21.31 -5.27 -37.81
C LYS A 584 22.50 -4.36 -38.04
N THR A 585 23.01 -4.37 -39.27
CA THR A 585 24.16 -3.56 -39.67
C THR A 585 23.77 -2.20 -40.27
N TRP A 586 22.46 -1.97 -40.50
CA TRP A 586 21.93 -0.81 -41.20
C TRP A 586 22.55 -0.62 -42.60
N THR A 587 22.86 -1.72 -43.30
CA THR A 587 23.52 -1.68 -44.61
C THR A 587 22.61 -2.17 -45.73
N LEU A 588 22.72 -1.52 -46.90
CA LEU A 588 22.07 -1.98 -48.12
C LEU A 588 22.99 -2.94 -48.87
N LEU A 589 22.62 -4.22 -48.92
CA LEU A 589 23.37 -5.26 -49.61
C LEU A 589 23.11 -5.16 -51.12
N ARG A 590 24.15 -4.84 -51.91
CA ARG A 590 24.06 -4.78 -53.39
C ARG A 590 24.46 -6.12 -54.01
N HIS A 591 23.61 -6.64 -54.89
CA HIS A 591 23.90 -7.86 -55.66
C HIS A 591 24.96 -7.55 -56.74
N LYS A 592 26.18 -8.10 -56.64
CA LYS A 592 27.08 -8.18 -57.79
C LYS A 592 26.71 -9.43 -58.59
N VAL A 593 26.15 -9.26 -59.78
CA VAL A 593 25.98 -10.37 -60.72
C VAL A 593 27.38 -10.82 -61.13
N SER A 594 27.85 -11.96 -60.62
CA SER A 594 29.06 -12.61 -61.12
C SER A 594 28.63 -13.55 -62.24
N ALA A 595 28.84 -13.14 -63.48
CA ALA A 595 28.79 -14.06 -64.62
C ALA A 595 29.93 -15.09 -64.47
N ASN A 596 29.61 -16.36 -64.71
CA ASN A 596 30.49 -17.53 -64.73
C ASN A 596 31.97 -17.23 -65.02
N GLN A 597 32.83 -17.28 -63.99
CA GLN A 597 34.25 -17.58 -64.17
C GLN A 597 34.74 -18.46 -63.02
N SER A 598 35.26 -19.63 -63.37
CA SER A 598 36.01 -20.54 -62.53
C SER A 598 37.17 -19.82 -61.81
N PRO A 599 37.55 -20.22 -60.58
CA PRO A 599 38.60 -19.56 -59.83
C PRO A 599 39.97 -19.96 -60.40
N SER A 600 40.47 -19.21 -61.37
CA SER A 600 41.92 -19.11 -61.55
C SER A 600 42.41 -17.99 -60.66
N ALA A 601 43.38 -18.31 -59.80
CA ALA A 601 44.10 -17.38 -58.97
C ALA A 601 44.78 -16.31 -59.84
N ALA A 602 44.06 -15.21 -60.07
CA ALA A 602 44.62 -13.98 -60.60
C ALA A 602 44.60 -12.97 -59.47
N LEU A 603 45.79 -12.59 -58.99
CA LEU A 603 46.01 -11.41 -58.17
C LEU A 603 45.40 -10.20 -58.91
N VAL A 604 44.21 -9.77 -58.47
CA VAL A 604 43.60 -8.54 -58.94
C VAL A 604 44.45 -7.39 -58.42
N PRO A 605 45.01 -6.51 -59.29
CA PRO A 605 45.69 -5.32 -58.82
C PRO A 605 44.64 -4.43 -58.13
N VAL A 606 44.80 -4.24 -56.82
CA VAL A 606 43.98 -3.31 -56.04
C VAL A 606 44.20 -1.92 -56.63
N SER A 607 43.16 -1.36 -57.27
CA SER A 607 43.20 0.04 -57.69
C SER A 607 43.38 0.92 -56.44
N THR A 608 44.44 1.71 -56.45
CA THR A 608 44.85 2.59 -55.34
C THR A 608 43.77 3.61 -54.96
N THR A 609 42.82 3.90 -55.85
CA THR A 609 41.68 4.81 -55.61
C THR A 609 40.59 4.23 -54.72
N ARG A 610 40.40 2.89 -54.66
CA ARG A 610 39.39 2.27 -53.77
C ARG A 610 39.84 2.22 -52.31
N ARG A 611 41.15 2.08 -52.08
CA ARG A 611 41.75 1.98 -50.74
C ARG A 611 41.52 3.23 -49.89
N SER A 612 41.56 4.41 -50.53
CA SER A 612 41.34 5.69 -49.83
C SER A 612 39.87 5.91 -49.44
N ILE A 613 38.92 5.44 -50.27
CA ILE A 613 37.48 5.54 -49.97
C ILE A 613 37.10 4.55 -48.85
N ASP A 614 37.63 3.33 -48.89
CA ASP A 614 37.40 2.34 -47.84
C ASP A 614 38.03 2.76 -46.50
N GLN A 615 39.20 3.42 -46.53
CA GLN A 615 39.82 4.03 -45.34
C GLN A 615 39.00 5.20 -44.80
N LEU A 616 38.49 6.09 -45.67
CA LEU A 616 37.60 7.19 -45.25
C LEU A 616 36.28 6.67 -44.66
N LEU A 617 35.70 5.62 -45.25
CA LEU A 617 34.51 4.96 -44.72
C LEU A 617 34.79 4.27 -43.38
N ALA A 618 35.94 3.63 -43.21
CA ALA A 618 36.35 3.02 -41.94
C ALA A 618 36.54 4.07 -40.83
N ILE A 619 37.19 5.20 -41.15
CA ILE A 619 37.33 6.34 -40.24
C ILE A 619 35.95 6.93 -39.90
N GLY A 620 35.08 7.09 -40.90
CA GLY A 620 33.71 7.57 -40.70
C GLY A 620 32.88 6.63 -39.82
N ALA A 621 32.99 5.31 -40.02
CA ALA A 621 32.31 4.31 -39.19
C ALA A 621 32.87 4.28 -37.76
N PHE A 622 34.19 4.40 -37.59
CA PHE A 622 34.81 4.51 -36.28
C PHE A 622 34.35 5.77 -35.54
N LEU A 623 34.36 6.92 -36.21
CA LEU A 623 33.82 8.17 -35.68
C LEU A 623 32.33 8.04 -35.35
N TYR A 624 31.53 7.38 -36.16
CA TYR A 624 30.13 7.14 -35.87
C TYR A 624 29.96 6.32 -34.58
N ILE A 625 30.70 5.22 -34.41
CA ILE A 625 30.65 4.39 -33.20
C ILE A 625 31.05 5.19 -31.97
N VAL A 626 32.18 5.92 -32.04
CA VAL A 626 32.65 6.77 -30.93
C VAL A 626 31.60 7.83 -30.60
N THR A 627 31.07 8.53 -31.60
CA THR A 627 30.05 9.57 -31.40
C THR A 627 28.77 8.97 -30.81
N SER A 628 28.35 7.79 -31.25
CA SER A 628 27.14 7.11 -30.77
C SER A 628 27.28 6.65 -29.31
N ILE A 629 28.44 6.09 -28.94
CA ILE A 629 28.77 5.75 -27.54
C ILE A 629 28.82 7.02 -26.70
N THR A 630 29.52 8.05 -27.15
CA THR A 630 29.65 9.33 -26.43
C THR A 630 28.29 10.01 -26.29
N ALA A 631 27.45 10.00 -27.32
CA ALA A 631 26.08 10.51 -27.28
C ALA A 631 25.19 9.71 -26.33
N SER A 632 25.33 8.39 -26.28
CA SER A 632 24.60 7.54 -25.34
C SER A 632 25.02 7.83 -23.89
N VAL A 633 26.33 7.94 -23.63
CA VAL A 633 26.86 8.30 -22.30
C VAL A 633 26.44 9.72 -21.91
N SER A 634 26.55 10.68 -22.83
CA SER A 634 26.07 12.06 -22.62
C SER A 634 24.56 12.11 -22.39
N TYR A 635 23.77 11.31 -23.10
CA TYR A 635 22.33 11.21 -22.88
C TYR A 635 22.01 10.69 -21.49
N VAL A 636 22.68 9.63 -21.02
CA VAL A 636 22.51 9.12 -19.65
C VAL A 636 22.94 10.16 -18.62
N ASN A 637 24.04 10.87 -18.86
CA ASN A 637 24.54 11.87 -17.93
C ASN A 637 23.64 13.12 -17.89
N MET A 638 23.06 13.51 -19.02
CA MET A 638 22.11 14.62 -19.13
C MET A 638 20.74 14.23 -18.57
N SER A 639 20.27 13.00 -18.82
CA SER A 639 19.00 12.51 -18.29
C SER A 639 19.05 12.26 -16.79
N ARG A 640 20.24 12.11 -16.18
CA ARG A 640 20.41 12.05 -14.72
C ARG A 640 19.72 13.19 -13.98
N VAL A 641 19.68 14.40 -14.55
CA VAL A 641 19.04 15.56 -13.92
C VAL A 641 17.51 15.41 -13.88
N ASN A 642 16.93 14.79 -14.92
CA ASN A 642 15.50 14.51 -14.99
C ASN A 642 15.15 13.26 -14.17
N LEU A 643 15.96 12.20 -14.27
CA LEU A 643 15.81 10.93 -13.54
C LEU A 643 16.23 11.00 -12.06
N ALA A 644 16.56 12.19 -11.55
CA ALA A 644 16.95 12.38 -10.14
C ALA A 644 15.77 12.25 -9.17
N ASN A 645 14.55 12.32 -9.68
CA ASN A 645 13.32 12.22 -8.90
C ASN A 645 12.24 11.49 -9.70
N ASP A 646 11.27 10.97 -8.98
CA ASP A 646 10.18 10.17 -9.53
C ASP A 646 9.23 10.98 -10.45
N PHE A 647 9.30 12.31 -10.44
CA PHE A 647 8.49 13.19 -11.30
C PHE A 647 9.13 13.50 -12.67
N ASN A 648 10.34 13.00 -12.95
CA ASN A 648 11.14 13.34 -14.12
C ASN A 648 11.44 14.86 -14.27
N TRP A 649 11.39 15.60 -13.15
CA TRP A 649 11.54 17.05 -13.15
C TRP A 649 13.01 17.46 -13.01
N ALA A 650 13.54 18.16 -14.00
CA ALA A 650 14.90 18.67 -13.95
C ALA A 650 15.10 19.58 -12.73
N GLY A 651 16.18 19.35 -11.95
CA GLY A 651 16.57 20.29 -10.88
C GLY A 651 15.66 20.29 -9.65
N PHE A 652 14.86 19.25 -9.47
CA PHE A 652 13.97 19.09 -8.32
C PHE A 652 14.72 19.25 -6.99
N ASN A 653 14.33 20.23 -6.19
CA ASN A 653 14.91 20.48 -4.86
C ASN A 653 13.83 20.50 -3.76
N SER A 654 14.22 20.12 -2.55
CA SER A 654 13.33 20.11 -1.38
C SER A 654 13.00 21.52 -0.89
N THR A 655 13.83 22.52 -1.18
CA THR A 655 13.67 23.89 -0.65
C THR A 655 12.74 24.77 -1.48
N GLY A 656 12.51 24.45 -2.74
CA GLY A 656 11.71 25.26 -3.68
C GLY A 656 10.61 24.43 -4.34
N THR A 657 10.96 23.30 -4.96
CA THR A 657 9.98 22.49 -5.70
C THR A 657 8.95 21.84 -4.79
N HIS A 658 9.37 21.30 -3.64
CA HIS A 658 8.43 20.78 -2.62
C HIS A 658 7.53 21.88 -2.06
N VAL A 659 8.08 23.08 -1.82
CA VAL A 659 7.32 24.22 -1.28
C VAL A 659 6.27 24.69 -2.30
N PHE A 660 6.65 24.78 -3.57
CA PHE A 660 5.72 25.10 -4.66
C PHE A 660 4.60 24.06 -4.77
N LEU A 661 4.94 22.77 -4.80
CA LEU A 661 3.97 21.68 -4.85
C LEU A 661 3.02 21.71 -3.66
N ALA A 662 3.55 21.88 -2.44
CA ALA A 662 2.75 21.99 -1.23
C ALA A 662 1.80 23.20 -1.28
N THR A 663 2.30 24.36 -1.71
CA THR A 663 1.50 25.59 -1.83
C THR A 663 0.41 25.46 -2.90
N TRP A 664 0.75 24.89 -4.05
CA TRP A 664 -0.19 24.68 -5.14
C TRP A 664 -1.27 23.67 -4.77
N LEU A 665 -0.90 22.53 -4.16
CA LEU A 665 -1.87 21.54 -3.67
C LEU A 665 -2.79 22.16 -2.61
N HIS A 666 -2.23 22.91 -1.65
CA HIS A 666 -3.01 23.60 -0.63
C HIS A 666 -4.01 24.59 -1.25
N LEU A 667 -3.61 25.32 -2.29
CA LEU A 667 -4.49 26.22 -3.04
C LEU A 667 -5.62 25.46 -3.76
N GLN A 668 -5.33 24.35 -4.43
CA GLN A 668 -6.34 23.55 -5.13
C GLN A 668 -7.34 22.91 -4.16
N LEU A 669 -6.86 22.42 -3.01
CA LEU A 669 -7.68 21.93 -1.90
C LEU A 669 -8.60 23.03 -1.36
N ALA A 670 -8.09 24.24 -1.14
CA ALA A 670 -8.88 25.38 -0.70
C ALA A 670 -9.96 25.80 -1.72
N LEU A 671 -9.70 25.58 -3.02
CA LEU A 671 -10.63 25.88 -4.11
C LEU A 671 -11.65 24.77 -4.38
N ASN A 672 -11.61 23.66 -3.63
CA ASN A 672 -12.48 22.48 -3.78
C ASN A 672 -12.52 21.96 -5.25
N ALA A 673 -11.41 22.09 -5.97
CA ALA A 673 -11.30 21.66 -7.35
C ALA A 673 -11.16 20.13 -7.42
N THR A 674 -12.22 19.44 -7.84
CA THR A 674 -12.28 17.97 -7.93
C THR A 674 -11.66 17.38 -9.21
N LEU A 675 -10.95 18.17 -9.99
CA LEU A 675 -10.30 17.70 -11.22
C LEU A 675 -8.96 17.05 -10.91
N VAL A 676 -8.90 15.73 -11.17
CA VAL A 676 -7.72 14.86 -11.25
C VAL A 676 -6.42 15.64 -11.23
N THR A 677 -5.82 15.74 -10.04
CA THR A 677 -4.51 16.35 -9.75
C THR A 677 -3.39 15.49 -10.33
N SER A 678 -3.40 15.33 -11.64
CA SER A 678 -2.25 14.76 -12.35
C SER A 678 -1.15 15.82 -12.34
N LEU A 679 -0.11 15.58 -11.54
CA LEU A 679 1.14 16.35 -11.55
C LEU A 679 1.86 16.32 -12.92
N VAL A 680 1.34 15.56 -13.88
CA VAL A 680 1.79 15.45 -15.26
C VAL A 680 1.01 16.39 -16.20
N ALA A 681 -0.01 17.09 -15.71
CA ALA A 681 -0.79 18.03 -16.53
C ALA A 681 0.08 19.23 -16.97
N LEU A 682 -0.04 19.62 -18.24
CA LEU A 682 0.67 20.76 -18.85
C LEU A 682 0.47 22.11 -18.12
N ALA A 683 -0.51 22.19 -17.22
CA ALA A 683 -0.81 23.37 -16.42
C ALA A 683 0.09 23.53 -15.17
N VAL A 684 0.80 22.47 -14.74
CA VAL A 684 1.74 22.53 -13.61
C VAL A 684 3.12 22.88 -14.14
N ASN A 685 3.33 24.15 -14.49
CA ASN A 685 4.66 24.65 -14.81
C ASN A 685 5.42 24.92 -13.51
N LEU A 686 6.57 24.26 -13.34
CA LEU A 686 7.53 24.64 -12.31
C LEU A 686 7.90 26.12 -12.47
N PRO A 687 8.01 26.89 -11.37
CA PRO A 687 8.72 28.16 -11.43
C PRO A 687 10.17 27.85 -11.86
N GLN A 688 10.62 28.46 -12.96
CA GLN A 688 12.00 28.35 -13.43
C GLN A 688 12.99 28.92 -12.43
#